data_AF-I9SG99-F1
#
_entry.id   AF-I9SG99-F1
#
_cell.length_a   1.000
_cell.length_b   1.000
_cell.length_c   1.000
_cell.angle_alpha   90.00
_cell.angle_beta   90.00
_cell.angle_gamma   90.00
#
_symmetry.space_group_name_H-M   'P 1'
#
loop_
_entity.id
_entity.type
_entity.pdbx_description
1 polymer ?
#
loop_
_entity_poly.entity_id
_entity_poly.type
_entity_poly.pdbx_seq_one_letter_code
_entity_poly.pdbx_strand_id
1 'polypeptide(L)'
;MYIKSIITRTVCGLACCVFPCLNLQAQEVVAYNDLTDLNLNITVNYGDQNLISHLIDNSLTTVYTLDKFDGAWSIDFYSPAPLVVTGVNLVNANTGRENDPKSWNLKCSEDGQNWGRAVQGVNAETFADAYTAKYFSVGRELARQWWRISITEVNGGESLALSELQLLGFQVSNDQLVDLSEATISSSYSPSEGKLENLVSDDMNQGVVFRSVNGGYIQYELPSAIQLKSYRICTGTNGNAPRSWVLKASNDGEQWDVLDRQTNRNFFNVPHSSMEFSLTDLNRKVLDWYDLAKLSHEALNTRYWDNTKQYYLQKNSIPPHTGFNYWWMAHALDALVDGYQRRVEVGGSRGELQAYQLKMNQLYIGVPRNNTSKKDAWWNSFYDDMEWMAIAALRAYQTTKEQKWMDVTTELYDYIKGGWTDVHGGGVMWEKNSPNSKNACSNGPAMILAARLYRETGKQEYLDFATKIYDWMSVSLVNEYGGVWDGYGNYNEGMLLTYNQGTWLGGCLELYNITQDKKYYYSALTTAKYVVNDRKRFSAFGVLKGENSGDGGLFKGIFMRYLAQMITDNVLDEETEEEFTSFFLENGLSCYHAAMLKGDNLTFGHNWAELPENTITDSSIHLSGIMLYEMISNLERSGKLAKLFDKYAANRMKSYKYFRLEELGRRDNYNLELSKFQLLSDTSVGLENVLSDLKPYSVTIEDKRLKVVVKNGSGGSICIYDSVGRSVWKDQYFSGVYEKQLSLSGLHVIHIQTDNDFYSAKLLF
;
A
#
# COMPACT_ATOMS: atom_id res chain seq x y z
N MET A 1 42.74 15.20 39.00
CA MET A 1 42.56 13.74 39.11
C MET A 1 41.09 13.43 38.87
N TYR A 2 40.73 13.21 37.60
CA TYR A 2 39.40 12.86 37.13
C TYR A 2 39.49 11.47 36.49
N ILE A 3 38.35 10.77 36.41
CA ILE A 3 38.10 9.44 35.80
C ILE A 3 38.18 8.26 36.79
N LYS A 4 37.01 7.89 37.33
CA LYS A 4 36.58 6.51 37.62
C LYS A 4 35.06 6.49 37.79
N SER A 5 34.35 6.28 36.68
CA SER A 5 32.92 5.97 36.60
C SER A 5 32.68 5.42 35.19
N ILE A 6 31.78 4.44 35.07
CA ILE A 6 31.46 3.58 33.91
C ILE A 6 32.21 2.24 33.97
N ILE A 7 31.44 1.16 33.81
CA ILE A 7 31.73 -0.29 33.96
C ILE A 7 31.36 -0.87 35.35
N THR A 8 30.07 -0.95 35.64
CA THR A 8 29.41 -2.13 36.28
C THR A 8 27.89 -1.89 36.36
N ARG A 9 27.14 -2.19 35.29
CA ARG A 9 25.68 -2.46 35.31
C ARG A 9 25.19 -2.87 33.91
N THR A 10 25.58 -4.05 33.45
CA THR A 10 24.97 -4.66 32.24
C THR A 10 25.11 -6.18 32.24
N VAL A 11 24.76 -6.84 33.35
CA VAL A 11 24.46 -8.29 33.36
C VAL A 11 23.44 -8.53 34.47
N CYS A 12 22.40 -9.31 34.19
CA CYS A 12 21.21 -9.63 35.01
C CYS A 12 19.97 -8.78 34.74
N GLY A 13 19.21 -9.21 33.73
CA GLY A 13 17.84 -8.79 33.43
C GLY A 13 17.17 -9.75 32.44
N LEU A 14 17.42 -11.07 32.59
CA LEU A 14 16.65 -12.13 31.93
C LEU A 14 15.47 -12.46 32.85
N ALA A 15 14.33 -11.84 32.60
CA ALA A 15 13.04 -12.28 33.11
C ALA A 15 12.06 -12.29 31.94
N CYS A 16 11.38 -13.43 31.79
CA CYS A 16 10.41 -13.75 30.76
C CYS A 16 9.40 -12.63 30.53
N CYS A 17 9.37 -12.09 29.31
CA CYS A 17 8.14 -11.56 28.73
C CYS A 17 7.67 -12.57 27.70
N VAL A 18 6.68 -13.38 28.08
CA VAL A 18 5.84 -14.09 27.10
C VAL A 18 5.15 -12.99 26.30
N PHE A 19 5.60 -12.77 25.07
CA PHE A 19 4.97 -11.81 24.17
C PHE A 19 3.56 -12.33 23.86
N PRO A 20 2.50 -11.54 24.10
CA PRO A 20 1.15 -11.99 23.80
C PRO A 20 1.01 -12.06 22.27
N CYS A 21 0.36 -13.12 21.78
CA CYS A 21 -0.05 -13.19 20.39
C CYS A 21 -0.89 -11.95 20.06
N LEU A 22 -0.38 -11.06 19.21
CA LEU A 22 -1.16 -9.99 18.61
C LEU A 22 -2.33 -10.65 17.85
N ASN A 23 -3.58 -10.24 18.09
CA ASN A 23 -4.70 -10.71 17.29
C ASN A 23 -4.65 -10.00 15.94
N LEU A 24 -4.42 -10.78 14.89
CA LEU A 24 -4.19 -10.31 13.53
C LEU A 24 -5.40 -9.64 12.90
N GLN A 25 -6.61 -10.00 13.33
CA GLN A 25 -7.82 -9.32 12.88
C GLN A 25 -7.81 -7.84 13.27
N ALA A 26 -7.06 -7.45 14.32
CA ALA A 26 -7.05 -6.07 14.74
C ALA A 26 -6.19 -5.16 13.89
N GLN A 27 -5.05 -5.64 13.39
CA GLN A 27 -4.24 -4.84 12.48
C GLN A 27 -4.87 -4.73 11.09
N GLU A 28 -5.78 -5.65 10.72
CA GLU A 28 -6.41 -5.67 9.40
C GLU A 28 -7.32 -4.45 9.19
N VAL A 29 -7.79 -3.88 10.31
CA VAL A 29 -8.63 -2.68 10.37
C VAL A 29 -7.79 -1.39 10.56
N VAL A 30 -6.56 -1.49 11.09
CA VAL A 30 -5.75 -0.38 11.64
C VAL A 30 -4.82 0.30 10.62
N ALA A 31 -5.25 0.58 9.40
CA ALA A 31 -4.32 1.26 8.46
C ALA A 31 -4.93 2.08 7.32
N TYR A 32 -6.25 2.27 7.25
CA TYR A 32 -6.85 2.87 6.06
C TYR A 32 -7.97 3.85 6.38
N ASN A 33 -7.77 5.11 5.95
CA ASN A 33 -8.70 6.25 6.10
C ASN A 33 -8.97 6.60 7.55
N ASP A 34 -7.96 6.29 8.36
CA ASP A 34 -7.88 6.81 9.68
C ASP A 34 -7.69 8.32 9.60
N LEU A 35 -8.78 9.04 9.81
CA LEU A 35 -8.80 10.49 9.91
C LEU A 35 -7.91 10.96 11.06
N THR A 36 -7.56 10.10 12.03
CA THR A 36 -6.63 10.45 13.11
C THR A 36 -5.17 10.52 12.64
N ASP A 37 -4.85 9.95 11.46
CA ASP A 37 -3.54 10.17 10.79
C ASP A 37 -3.42 11.58 10.19
N LEU A 38 -4.54 12.29 10.02
CA LEU A 38 -4.49 13.71 9.67
C LEU A 38 -3.92 14.51 10.84
N ASN A 39 -3.34 15.67 10.56
CA ASN A 39 -2.84 16.58 11.60
C ASN A 39 -4.00 17.29 12.35
N LEU A 40 -4.83 16.50 13.04
CA LEU A 40 -5.96 16.93 13.83
C LEU A 40 -5.46 17.53 15.16
N ASN A 41 -6.24 18.46 15.71
CA ASN A 41 -6.04 18.85 17.10
C ASN A 41 -6.83 17.88 17.98
N ILE A 42 -6.11 17.10 18.78
CA ILE A 42 -6.67 16.00 19.57
C ILE A 42 -6.44 16.28 21.05
N THR A 43 -7.51 16.22 21.83
CA THR A 43 -7.44 16.51 23.27
C THR A 43 -8.32 15.56 24.07
N VAL A 44 -7.81 15.03 25.18
CA VAL A 44 -8.64 14.34 26.17
C VAL A 44 -9.09 15.31 27.27
N ASN A 45 -10.29 15.12 27.80
CA ASN A 45 -10.80 15.98 28.87
C ASN A 45 -10.09 15.80 30.22
N TYR A 46 -9.57 14.60 30.50
CA TYR A 46 -8.66 14.31 31.61
C TYR A 46 -7.85 13.03 31.33
N GLY A 47 -6.76 12.83 32.09
CA GLY A 47 -5.80 11.74 31.90
C GLY A 47 -4.41 12.26 31.49
N ASP A 48 -3.50 11.35 31.13
CA ASP A 48 -2.16 11.73 30.68
C ASP A 48 -2.16 12.13 29.20
N GLN A 49 -1.98 13.41 28.94
CA GLN A 49 -1.94 13.98 27.59
C GLN A 49 -0.77 13.42 26.77
N ASN A 50 0.32 12.97 27.41
CA ASN A 50 1.48 12.41 26.69
C ASN A 50 1.15 11.04 26.05
N LEU A 51 0.16 10.32 26.60
CA LEU A 51 -0.24 9.01 26.09
C LEU A 51 -1.24 9.11 24.93
N ILE A 52 -1.76 10.29 24.57
CA ILE A 52 -2.73 10.43 23.46
C ILE A 52 -2.16 9.88 22.16
N SER A 53 -0.87 10.08 21.92
CA SER A 53 -0.20 9.55 20.73
C SER A 53 -0.32 8.02 20.61
N HIS A 54 -0.37 7.30 21.73
CA HIS A 54 -0.57 5.84 21.75
C HIS A 54 -1.99 5.40 21.35
N LEU A 55 -2.95 6.32 21.20
CA LEU A 55 -4.29 5.99 20.70
C LEU A 55 -4.36 6.03 19.17
N ILE A 56 -3.40 6.65 18.49
CA ILE A 56 -3.51 7.06 17.08
C ILE A 56 -2.21 6.83 16.30
N ASP A 57 -1.27 6.05 16.84
CA ASP A 57 0.05 5.83 16.25
C ASP A 57 0.09 4.60 15.31
N ASN A 58 -1.07 3.98 15.06
CA ASN A 58 -1.20 2.73 14.31
C ASN A 58 -0.35 1.59 14.90
N SER A 59 -0.09 1.62 16.21
CA SER A 59 0.68 0.61 16.92
C SER A 59 -0.19 -0.06 17.99
N LEU A 60 -0.48 -1.34 17.78
CA LEU A 60 -1.17 -2.15 18.79
C LEU A 60 -0.34 -2.41 20.05
N THR A 61 0.94 -2.09 20.04
CA THR A 61 1.87 -2.39 21.15
C THR A 61 2.02 -1.24 22.13
N THR A 62 1.65 -0.04 21.73
CA THR A 62 1.53 1.13 22.59
C THR A 62 0.12 1.13 23.20
N VAL A 63 -0.01 1.72 24.38
CA VAL A 63 -1.26 1.68 25.15
C VAL A 63 -1.50 3.04 25.79
N TYR A 64 -2.70 3.56 25.63
CA TYR A 64 -3.24 4.61 26.48
C TYR A 64 -3.89 3.96 27.70
N THR A 65 -3.39 4.30 28.88
CA THR A 65 -3.92 3.82 30.16
C THR A 65 -4.40 4.98 31.00
N LEU A 66 -5.53 4.79 31.67
CA LEU A 66 -6.08 5.70 32.67
C LEU A 66 -6.42 4.91 33.93
N ASP A 67 -5.63 5.12 34.99
CA ASP A 67 -5.70 4.30 36.21
C ASP A 67 -7.04 4.39 36.95
N LYS A 68 -7.71 5.54 36.89
CA LYS A 68 -8.99 5.81 37.56
C LYS A 68 -10.01 6.29 36.56
N PHE A 69 -10.78 5.35 36.03
CA PHE A 69 -11.86 5.62 35.12
C PHE A 69 -13.17 5.84 35.89
N ASP A 70 -13.80 6.99 35.68
CA ASP A 70 -15.03 7.41 36.37
C ASP A 70 -16.27 7.46 35.45
N GLY A 71 -16.15 7.00 34.20
CA GLY A 71 -17.22 7.05 33.22
C GLY A 71 -17.36 8.39 32.48
N ALA A 72 -16.50 9.37 32.76
CA ALA A 72 -16.55 10.70 32.14
C ALA A 72 -15.43 10.94 31.11
N TRP A 73 -14.58 9.95 30.79
CA TRP A 73 -13.46 10.14 29.87
C TRP A 73 -13.98 10.41 28.44
N SER A 74 -13.38 11.39 27.79
CA SER A 74 -13.65 11.71 26.39
C SER A 74 -12.43 12.24 25.68
N ILE A 75 -12.38 11.97 24.38
CA ILE A 75 -11.39 12.46 23.44
C ILE A 75 -12.09 13.24 22.32
N ASP A 76 -11.57 14.43 22.06
CA ASP A 76 -12.05 15.36 21.06
C ASP A 76 -11.08 15.45 19.89
N PHE A 77 -11.64 15.51 18.69
CA PHE A 77 -10.93 15.66 17.43
C PHE A 77 -11.44 16.92 16.74
N TYR A 78 -10.54 17.85 16.47
CA TYR A 78 -10.83 19.06 15.69
C TYR A 78 -10.05 19.08 14.39
N SER A 79 -10.76 19.37 13.30
CA SER A 79 -10.18 19.66 11.99
C SER A 79 -10.68 21.01 11.47
N PRO A 80 -9.80 21.88 10.94
CA PRO A 80 -10.21 23.11 10.29
C PRO A 80 -11.14 22.89 9.09
N ALA A 81 -10.94 21.81 8.32
CA ALA A 81 -11.87 21.41 7.27
C ALA A 81 -12.82 20.33 7.80
N PRO A 82 -14.13 20.41 7.53
CA PRO A 82 -15.10 19.45 8.05
C PRO A 82 -14.76 18.00 7.71
N LEU A 83 -14.93 17.10 8.67
CA LEU A 83 -14.79 15.67 8.49
C LEU A 83 -16.16 15.01 8.37
N VAL A 84 -16.28 14.02 7.49
CA VAL A 84 -17.38 13.05 7.49
C VAL A 84 -16.84 11.75 8.07
N VAL A 85 -17.26 11.41 9.29
CA VAL A 85 -16.92 10.14 9.94
C VAL A 85 -17.99 9.11 9.60
N THR A 86 -17.57 8.02 8.96
CA THR A 86 -18.39 6.89 8.54
C THR A 86 -18.18 5.65 9.42
N GLY A 87 -17.17 5.66 10.29
CA GLY A 87 -16.92 4.58 11.24
C GLY A 87 -15.99 4.95 12.38
N VAL A 88 -15.99 4.11 13.42
CA VAL A 88 -15.02 4.14 14.52
C VAL A 88 -14.41 2.76 14.66
N ASN A 89 -13.11 2.68 14.80
CA ASN A 89 -12.42 1.45 15.13
C ASN A 89 -11.77 1.58 16.51
N LEU A 90 -11.97 0.60 17.40
CA LEU A 90 -11.34 0.55 18.72
C LEU A 90 -10.57 -0.76 18.86
N VAL A 91 -9.34 -0.69 19.36
CA VAL A 91 -8.54 -1.86 19.71
C VAL A 91 -8.27 -1.89 21.20
N ASN A 92 -8.63 -3.00 21.84
CA ASN A 92 -8.37 -3.18 23.26
C ASN A 92 -6.91 -3.53 23.54
N ALA A 93 -6.40 -3.05 24.68
CA ALA A 93 -5.02 -3.27 25.09
C ALA A 93 -4.82 -4.63 25.76
N ASN A 94 -3.58 -5.11 25.89
CA ASN A 94 -3.26 -6.31 26.68
C ASN A 94 -2.96 -6.02 28.16
N THR A 95 -3.92 -5.40 28.86
CA THR A 95 -3.78 -4.98 30.27
C THR A 95 -4.87 -5.58 31.17
N GLY A 96 -5.48 -6.70 30.75
CA GLY A 96 -6.66 -7.29 31.39
C GLY A 96 -7.97 -6.84 30.74
N ARG A 97 -8.91 -7.78 30.52
CA ARG A 97 -10.17 -7.51 29.80
C ARG A 97 -11.13 -6.62 30.58
N GLU A 98 -10.96 -6.54 31.89
CA GLU A 98 -11.78 -5.72 32.80
C GLU A 98 -11.62 -4.22 32.52
N ASN A 99 -10.48 -3.81 31.95
CA ASN A 99 -10.14 -2.42 31.64
C ASN A 99 -10.54 -2.00 30.21
N ASP A 100 -11.12 -2.92 29.44
CA ASP A 100 -11.53 -2.65 28.07
C ASP A 100 -12.73 -1.71 28.02
N PRO A 101 -12.81 -0.83 27.01
CA PRO A 101 -14.02 -0.05 26.75
C PRO A 101 -15.21 -0.98 26.52
N LYS A 102 -16.31 -0.75 27.23
CA LYS A 102 -17.52 -1.56 27.15
C LYS A 102 -18.70 -0.80 26.55
N SER A 103 -18.86 0.45 26.94
CA SER A 103 -19.95 1.31 26.46
C SER A 103 -19.38 2.68 26.12
N TRP A 104 -19.81 3.25 25.00
CA TRP A 104 -19.32 4.54 24.51
C TRP A 104 -20.26 5.18 23.49
N ASN A 105 -20.04 6.47 23.20
CA ASN A 105 -20.78 7.19 22.17
C ASN A 105 -19.89 8.12 21.35
N LEU A 106 -20.27 8.31 20.09
CA LEU A 106 -19.72 9.31 19.17
C LEU A 106 -20.70 10.48 19.05
N LYS A 107 -20.19 11.69 19.22
CA LYS A 107 -20.92 12.95 18.97
C LYS A 107 -20.12 13.81 18.01
N CYS A 108 -20.83 14.77 17.41
CA CYS A 108 -20.22 15.79 16.58
C CYS A 108 -20.72 17.19 16.98
N SER A 109 -19.94 18.21 16.66
CA SER A 109 -20.25 19.62 16.93
C SER A 109 -19.75 20.53 15.79
N GLU A 110 -20.35 21.71 15.69
CA GLU A 110 -19.88 22.78 14.79
C GLU A 110 -18.90 23.72 15.50
N ASP A 111 -19.02 23.89 16.81
CA ASP A 111 -18.30 24.92 17.59
C ASP A 111 -17.44 24.35 18.72
N GLY A 112 -17.46 23.03 18.92
CA GLY A 112 -16.74 22.34 19.99
C GLY A 112 -17.34 22.54 21.39
N GLN A 113 -18.42 23.32 21.51
CA GLN A 113 -19.09 23.65 22.78
C GLN A 113 -20.46 22.96 22.87
N ASN A 114 -21.25 23.06 21.80
CA ASN A 114 -22.58 22.52 21.69
C ASN A 114 -22.52 21.18 20.97
N TRP A 115 -22.58 20.10 21.75
CA TRP A 115 -22.52 18.74 21.23
C TRP A 115 -23.92 18.22 20.91
N GLY A 116 -24.10 17.74 19.67
CA GLY A 116 -25.36 17.16 19.22
C GLY A 116 -25.70 15.85 19.93
N ARG A 117 -26.83 15.25 19.52
CA ARG A 117 -27.15 13.86 19.91
C ARG A 117 -26.05 12.91 19.42
N ALA A 118 -25.88 11.80 20.12
CA ALA A 118 -24.98 10.75 19.69
C ALA A 118 -25.36 10.31 18.26
N VAL A 119 -24.38 10.31 17.37
CA VAL A 119 -24.52 9.83 15.98
C VAL A 119 -24.22 8.34 15.89
N GLN A 120 -23.50 7.81 16.89
CA GLN A 120 -23.35 6.38 17.16
C GLN A 120 -23.26 6.13 18.66
N GLY A 121 -23.85 5.03 19.13
CA GLY A 121 -23.80 4.61 20.52
C GLY A 121 -23.67 3.10 20.62
N VAL A 122 -22.76 2.64 21.48
CA VAL A 122 -22.47 1.23 21.70
C VAL A 122 -22.62 0.96 23.19
N ASN A 123 -23.35 -0.11 23.52
CA ASN A 123 -23.63 -0.50 24.89
C ASN A 123 -23.25 -1.96 25.10
N ALA A 124 -22.55 -2.24 26.21
CA ALA A 124 -22.25 -3.60 26.66
C ALA A 124 -21.49 -4.48 25.65
N GLU A 125 -20.60 -3.87 24.86
CA GLU A 125 -19.72 -4.60 23.94
C GLU A 125 -18.50 -5.14 24.70
N THR A 126 -18.10 -6.38 24.46
CA THR A 126 -16.93 -6.98 25.11
C THR A 126 -15.97 -7.54 24.09
N PHE A 127 -14.67 -7.44 24.35
CA PHE A 127 -13.65 -8.01 23.48
C PHE A 127 -13.29 -9.42 23.96
N ALA A 128 -13.27 -10.38 23.04
CA ALA A 128 -13.03 -11.78 23.36
C ALA A 128 -11.57 -12.01 23.83
N ASP A 129 -10.62 -11.38 23.15
CA ASP A 129 -9.19 -11.51 23.38
C ASP A 129 -8.50 -10.13 23.39
N ALA A 130 -7.27 -10.08 23.89
CA ALA A 130 -6.43 -8.89 23.81
C ALA A 130 -6.13 -8.50 22.35
N TYR A 131 -5.86 -7.21 22.12
CA TYR A 131 -5.50 -6.68 20.80
C TYR A 131 -6.50 -7.02 19.70
N THR A 132 -7.78 -7.07 20.01
CA THR A 132 -8.89 -7.29 19.09
C THR A 132 -9.47 -5.95 18.65
N ALA A 133 -9.56 -5.70 17.35
CA ALA A 133 -10.24 -4.52 16.81
C ALA A 133 -11.73 -4.77 16.73
N LYS A 134 -12.52 -3.74 17.00
CA LYS A 134 -13.93 -3.70 16.70
C LYS A 134 -14.26 -2.45 15.91
N TYR A 135 -14.82 -2.68 14.73
CA TYR A 135 -15.35 -1.66 13.87
C TYR A 135 -16.82 -1.38 14.19
N PHE A 136 -17.19 -0.11 14.18
CA PHE A 136 -18.54 0.36 14.42
C PHE A 136 -18.93 1.36 13.34
N SER A 137 -19.93 1.02 12.52
CA SER A 137 -20.43 1.88 11.45
C SER A 137 -21.16 3.11 11.99
N VAL A 138 -21.00 4.24 11.31
CA VAL A 138 -21.76 5.46 11.51
C VAL A 138 -22.65 5.64 10.29
N GLY A 139 -23.92 5.26 10.39
CA GLY A 139 -24.87 5.25 9.26
C GLY A 139 -25.38 6.63 8.80
N ARG A 140 -24.64 7.71 9.07
CA ARG A 140 -25.01 9.09 8.69
C ARG A 140 -23.79 9.88 8.25
N GLU A 141 -23.82 10.40 7.03
CA GLU A 141 -22.80 11.32 6.54
C GLU A 141 -23.11 12.74 7.03
N LEU A 142 -22.41 13.18 8.08
CA LEU A 142 -22.48 14.54 8.61
C LEU A 142 -21.11 15.20 8.51
N ALA A 143 -21.01 16.31 7.77
CA ALA A 143 -19.78 17.10 7.71
C ALA A 143 -19.66 17.98 8.96
N ARG A 144 -18.65 17.76 9.80
CA ARG A 144 -18.44 18.48 11.07
C ARG A 144 -16.97 18.70 11.37
N GLN A 145 -16.64 19.85 11.94
CA GLN A 145 -15.27 20.18 12.35
C GLN A 145 -14.86 19.48 13.65
N TRP A 146 -15.83 19.18 14.52
CA TRP A 146 -15.59 18.59 15.84
C TRP A 146 -16.24 17.23 15.98
N TRP A 147 -15.48 16.27 16.49
CA TRP A 147 -15.92 14.92 16.82
C TRP A 147 -15.47 14.55 18.23
N ARG A 148 -16.31 13.85 18.99
CA ARG A 148 -16.02 13.41 20.36
C ARG A 148 -16.39 11.96 20.53
N ILE A 149 -15.44 11.16 21.01
CA ILE A 149 -15.72 9.83 21.56
C ILE A 149 -15.73 9.94 23.08
N SER A 150 -16.77 9.42 23.72
CA SER A 150 -16.87 9.34 25.17
C SER A 150 -17.03 7.88 25.59
N ILE A 151 -16.03 7.33 26.29
CA ILE A 151 -16.15 6.01 26.91
C ILE A 151 -16.88 6.20 28.23
N THR A 152 -18.02 5.53 28.37
CA THR A 152 -18.91 5.69 29.53
C THR A 152 -18.87 4.51 30.48
N GLU A 153 -18.35 3.36 30.04
CA GLU A 153 -18.23 2.16 30.86
C GLU A 153 -17.02 1.33 30.39
N VAL A 154 -16.32 0.71 31.34
CA VAL A 154 -15.33 -0.34 31.10
C VAL A 154 -15.86 -1.69 31.57
N ASN A 155 -15.22 -2.78 31.17
CA ASN A 155 -15.71 -4.14 31.38
C ASN A 155 -15.50 -4.70 32.81
N GLY A 156 -15.73 -3.85 33.82
CA GLY A 156 -15.75 -4.21 35.25
C GLY A 156 -14.51 -3.82 36.06
N GLY A 157 -13.47 -3.27 35.42
CA GLY A 157 -12.27 -2.75 36.08
C GLY A 157 -12.43 -1.32 36.61
N GLU A 158 -11.37 -0.81 37.24
CA GLU A 158 -11.27 0.58 37.72
C GLU A 158 -10.48 1.49 36.77
N SER A 159 -9.85 0.90 35.75
CA SER A 159 -9.00 1.60 34.78
C SER A 159 -9.55 1.46 33.36
N LEU A 160 -9.16 2.39 32.47
CA LEU A 160 -9.43 2.31 31.03
C LEU A 160 -8.12 2.04 30.30
N ALA A 161 -8.13 1.10 29.36
CA ALA A 161 -6.99 0.82 28.50
C ALA A 161 -7.39 0.56 27.05
N LEU A 162 -6.72 1.26 26.12
CA LEU A 162 -6.89 1.11 24.68
C LEU A 162 -5.51 1.09 24.01
N SER A 163 -5.38 0.27 22.96
CA SER A 163 -4.19 0.24 22.11
C SER A 163 -4.34 1.07 20.84
N GLU A 164 -5.55 1.28 20.34
CA GLU A 164 -5.78 2.10 19.16
C GLU A 164 -7.23 2.61 19.15
N LEU A 165 -7.43 3.81 18.59
CA LEU A 165 -8.70 4.42 18.29
C LEU A 165 -8.59 5.17 16.96
N GLN A 166 -9.43 4.80 16.00
CA GLN A 166 -9.43 5.42 14.68
C GLN A 166 -10.80 5.98 14.33
N LEU A 167 -10.82 7.17 13.75
CA LEU A 167 -11.98 7.74 13.10
C LEU A 167 -11.88 7.43 11.61
N LEU A 168 -12.86 6.73 11.05
CA LEU A 168 -12.83 6.32 9.66
C LEU A 168 -13.74 7.21 8.84
N GLY A 169 -13.29 7.66 7.67
CA GLY A 169 -14.09 8.48 6.76
C GLY A 169 -13.26 9.32 5.81
N PHE A 170 -13.72 10.54 5.52
CA PHE A 170 -13.02 11.47 4.64
C PHE A 170 -13.17 12.93 5.11
N GLN A 171 -12.15 13.74 4.82
CA GLN A 171 -12.25 15.19 4.96
C GLN A 171 -13.00 15.75 3.75
N VAL A 172 -13.97 16.64 4.00
CA VAL A 172 -14.76 17.28 2.96
C VAL A 172 -13.87 18.25 2.18
N SER A 173 -13.72 18.02 0.88
CA SER A 173 -13.13 18.99 -0.03
C SER A 173 -14.11 20.14 -0.30
N ASN A 174 -13.58 21.30 -0.70
CA ASN A 174 -14.43 22.40 -1.18
C ASN A 174 -14.96 22.14 -2.61
N ASP A 175 -14.60 21.01 -3.21
CA ASP A 175 -14.89 20.67 -4.60
C ASP A 175 -16.38 20.36 -4.76
N GLN A 176 -16.94 20.73 -5.92
CA GLN A 176 -18.35 20.51 -6.20
C GLN A 176 -18.55 19.16 -6.89
N LEU A 177 -19.66 18.49 -6.58
CA LEU A 177 -20.12 17.34 -7.36
C LEU A 177 -20.30 17.78 -8.82
N VAL A 178 -19.73 17.01 -9.74
CA VAL A 178 -19.95 17.21 -11.17
C VAL A 178 -21.42 16.94 -11.46
N ASP A 179 -22.08 17.84 -12.20
CA ASP A 179 -23.43 17.58 -12.69
C ASP A 179 -23.37 16.47 -13.75
N LEU A 180 -23.86 15.29 -13.37
CA LEU A 180 -23.89 14.10 -14.22
C LEU A 180 -25.25 13.92 -14.90
N SER A 181 -26.16 14.89 -14.82
CA SER A 181 -27.51 14.79 -15.42
C SER A 181 -27.51 14.62 -16.94
N GLU A 182 -26.48 15.16 -17.61
CA GLU A 182 -26.24 15.00 -19.05
C GLU A 182 -25.10 14.02 -19.37
N ALA A 183 -24.52 13.36 -18.35
CA ALA A 183 -23.46 12.38 -18.55
C ALA A 183 -24.04 11.02 -18.92
N THR A 184 -23.32 10.27 -19.76
CA THR A 184 -23.63 8.86 -20.03
C THR A 184 -22.76 7.98 -19.15
N ILE A 185 -23.39 7.10 -18.37
CA ILE A 185 -22.70 6.05 -17.61
C ILE A 185 -22.78 4.71 -18.35
N SER A 186 -21.66 4.02 -18.44
CA SER A 186 -21.55 2.69 -19.06
C SER A 186 -20.63 1.79 -18.26
N SER A 187 -20.66 0.49 -18.55
CA SER A 187 -19.83 -0.51 -17.88
C SER A 187 -19.47 -1.62 -18.86
N SER A 188 -18.27 -2.19 -18.72
CA SER A 188 -17.92 -3.45 -19.41
C SER A 188 -18.66 -4.65 -18.83
N TYR A 189 -19.33 -4.49 -17.69
CA TYR A 189 -20.10 -5.50 -17.00
C TYR A 189 -21.60 -5.32 -17.26
N SER A 190 -22.34 -6.42 -17.24
CA SER A 190 -23.80 -6.37 -17.18
C SER A 190 -24.27 -6.33 -15.72
N PRO A 191 -25.01 -5.28 -15.28
CA PRO A 191 -25.63 -5.26 -13.95
C PRO A 191 -26.48 -6.51 -13.73
N SER A 192 -26.20 -7.23 -12.64
CA SER A 192 -27.02 -8.35 -12.19
C SER A 192 -28.18 -7.89 -11.31
N GLU A 193 -27.96 -6.83 -10.52
CA GLU A 193 -28.96 -6.17 -9.70
C GLU A 193 -28.74 -4.65 -9.72
N GLY A 194 -29.83 -3.90 -9.56
CA GLY A 194 -29.78 -2.44 -9.68
C GLY A 194 -29.57 -1.94 -11.11
N LYS A 195 -29.24 -0.66 -11.25
CA LYS A 195 -28.89 -0.03 -12.52
C LYS A 195 -27.73 0.95 -12.32
N LEU A 196 -27.02 1.29 -13.39
CA LEU A 196 -25.84 2.15 -13.33
C LEU A 196 -26.16 3.56 -12.80
N GLU A 197 -27.37 4.06 -13.06
CA GLU A 197 -27.84 5.38 -12.60
C GLU A 197 -27.90 5.47 -11.06
N ASN A 198 -27.91 4.32 -10.36
CA ASN A 198 -27.82 4.31 -8.89
C ASN A 198 -26.48 4.86 -8.40
N LEU A 199 -25.40 4.73 -9.18
CA LEU A 199 -24.05 5.18 -8.80
C LEU A 199 -23.91 6.70 -8.65
N VAL A 200 -24.86 7.46 -9.16
CA VAL A 200 -24.92 8.93 -9.04
C VAL A 200 -26.03 9.41 -8.12
N SER A 201 -26.83 8.50 -7.55
CA SER A 201 -27.93 8.81 -6.65
C SER A 201 -27.43 9.26 -5.28
N ASP A 202 -28.20 10.12 -4.61
CA ASP A 202 -27.97 10.47 -3.21
C ASP A 202 -28.37 9.34 -2.24
N ASP A 203 -29.22 8.39 -2.69
CA ASP A 203 -29.69 7.27 -1.88
C ASP A 203 -28.68 6.11 -1.88
N MET A 204 -27.90 6.01 -0.80
CA MET A 204 -26.87 4.98 -0.62
C MET A 204 -27.42 3.54 -0.52
N ASN A 205 -28.72 3.38 -0.29
CA ASN A 205 -29.37 2.07 -0.26
C ASN A 205 -29.62 1.51 -1.66
N GLN A 206 -29.45 2.33 -2.69
CA GLN A 206 -29.56 1.92 -4.09
C GLN A 206 -28.14 1.73 -4.63
N GLY A 207 -27.78 0.48 -4.91
CA GLY A 207 -26.50 0.14 -5.51
C GLY A 207 -26.65 -0.63 -6.82
N VAL A 208 -25.51 -1.00 -7.38
CA VAL A 208 -25.41 -1.92 -8.52
C VAL A 208 -24.53 -3.10 -8.13
N VAL A 209 -24.98 -4.31 -8.47
CA VAL A 209 -24.23 -5.56 -8.26
C VAL A 209 -23.84 -6.12 -9.62
N PHE A 210 -22.56 -6.44 -9.79
CA PHE A 210 -22.05 -7.20 -10.92
C PHE A 210 -21.54 -8.55 -10.42
N ARG A 211 -22.05 -9.66 -10.98
CA ARG A 211 -21.67 -11.02 -10.58
C ARG A 211 -20.67 -11.63 -11.57
N SER A 212 -19.78 -12.47 -11.06
CA SER A 212 -18.76 -13.22 -11.82
C SER A 212 -17.86 -12.34 -12.70
N VAL A 213 -17.46 -11.19 -12.17
CA VAL A 213 -16.65 -10.21 -12.88
C VAL A 213 -15.15 -10.58 -12.84
N ASN A 214 -14.45 -10.43 -13.97
CA ASN A 214 -13.02 -10.75 -14.11
C ASN A 214 -12.29 -9.63 -14.86
N GLY A 215 -11.95 -8.56 -14.14
CA GLY A 215 -11.40 -7.32 -14.73
C GLY A 215 -12.42 -6.58 -15.60
N GLY A 216 -12.22 -5.29 -15.83
CA GLY A 216 -13.16 -4.45 -16.56
C GLY A 216 -13.30 -3.07 -15.94
N TYR A 217 -14.35 -2.33 -16.33
CA TYR A 217 -14.50 -0.95 -15.93
C TYR A 217 -15.94 -0.43 -15.85
N ILE A 218 -16.10 0.63 -15.08
CA ILE A 218 -17.26 1.54 -15.09
C ILE A 218 -16.78 2.88 -15.66
N GLN A 219 -17.54 3.50 -16.56
CA GLN A 219 -17.13 4.67 -17.31
C GLN A 219 -18.20 5.76 -17.33
N TYR A 220 -17.75 7.01 -17.18
CA TYR A 220 -18.49 8.21 -17.53
C TYR A 220 -18.02 8.76 -18.87
N GLU A 221 -18.98 9.21 -19.68
CA GLU A 221 -18.78 10.15 -20.78
C GLU A 221 -19.54 11.44 -20.44
N LEU A 222 -18.79 12.53 -20.32
CA LEU A 222 -19.31 13.85 -20.00
C LEU A 222 -19.57 14.68 -21.28
N PRO A 223 -20.57 15.58 -21.28
CA PRO A 223 -20.86 16.44 -22.43
C PRO A 223 -19.71 17.41 -22.74
N SER A 224 -18.96 17.82 -21.71
CA SER A 224 -17.81 18.70 -21.80
C SER A 224 -16.64 18.16 -20.98
N ALA A 225 -15.42 18.54 -21.39
CA ALA A 225 -14.22 18.11 -20.70
C ALA A 225 -14.06 18.90 -19.38
N ILE A 226 -13.76 18.20 -18.28
CA ILE A 226 -13.53 18.82 -16.97
C ILE A 226 -12.15 18.44 -16.42
N GLN A 227 -11.55 19.33 -15.63
CA GLN A 227 -10.43 18.95 -14.77
C GLN A 227 -10.99 18.31 -13.49
N LEU A 228 -10.70 17.03 -13.27
CA LEU A 228 -11.14 16.30 -12.09
C LEU A 228 -10.27 16.65 -10.87
N LYS A 229 -10.90 16.94 -9.73
CA LYS A 229 -10.21 17.29 -8.47
C LYS A 229 -10.21 16.13 -7.48
N SER A 230 -11.30 15.39 -7.41
CA SER A 230 -11.39 14.16 -6.64
C SER A 230 -12.47 13.24 -7.22
N TYR A 231 -12.51 12.00 -6.73
CA TYR A 231 -13.58 11.07 -7.02
C TYR A 231 -13.99 10.34 -5.75
N ARG A 232 -15.25 9.93 -5.67
CA ARG A 232 -15.82 9.23 -4.52
C ARG A 232 -16.33 7.85 -4.91
N ILE A 233 -16.02 6.85 -4.10
CA ILE A 233 -16.57 5.50 -4.21
C ILE A 233 -17.30 5.17 -2.91
N CYS A 234 -18.49 4.58 -3.01
CA CYS A 234 -19.22 4.05 -1.87
C CYS A 234 -19.54 2.57 -2.09
N THR A 235 -19.31 1.76 -1.05
CA THR A 235 -19.64 0.33 -1.07
C THR A 235 -21.15 0.11 -1.06
N GLY A 236 -21.59 -0.97 -1.70
CA GLY A 236 -22.98 -1.40 -1.56
C GLY A 236 -23.28 -2.09 -0.24
N THR A 237 -24.50 -2.62 -0.16
CA THR A 237 -25.10 -3.24 1.03
C THR A 237 -24.33 -4.44 1.56
N ASN A 238 -23.64 -5.21 0.72
CA ASN A 238 -22.85 -6.36 1.19
C ASN A 238 -21.35 -6.08 1.34
N GLY A 239 -20.88 -4.85 1.06
CA GLY A 239 -19.47 -4.49 1.19
C GLY A 239 -18.52 -5.10 0.14
N ASN A 240 -19.02 -5.60 -0.99
CA ASN A 240 -18.19 -6.22 -2.04
C ASN A 240 -17.59 -5.19 -3.02
N ALA A 241 -16.86 -4.20 -2.51
CA ALA A 241 -16.26 -3.13 -3.32
C ALA A 241 -14.91 -3.53 -3.96
N PRO A 242 -14.38 -2.73 -4.91
CA PRO A 242 -13.08 -3.01 -5.49
C PRO A 242 -11.96 -2.87 -4.44
N ARG A 243 -11.02 -3.80 -4.43
CA ARG A 243 -9.84 -3.80 -3.54
C ARG A 243 -8.64 -3.12 -4.20
N SER A 244 -8.55 -3.20 -5.52
CA SER A 244 -7.56 -2.48 -6.32
C SER A 244 -8.21 -1.95 -7.59
N TRP A 245 -7.88 -0.72 -7.99
CA TRP A 245 -8.39 -0.10 -9.21
C TRP A 245 -7.47 1.00 -9.75
N VAL A 246 -7.67 1.35 -11.02
CA VAL A 246 -7.05 2.50 -11.67
C VAL A 246 -8.15 3.45 -12.13
N LEU A 247 -8.05 4.72 -11.78
CA LEU A 247 -8.83 5.77 -12.41
C LEU A 247 -8.06 6.29 -13.62
N LYS A 248 -8.66 6.16 -14.81
CA LYS A 248 -8.13 6.65 -16.07
C LYS A 248 -9.05 7.72 -16.67
N ALA A 249 -8.50 8.58 -17.53
CA ALA A 249 -9.27 9.57 -18.26
C ALA A 249 -8.83 9.72 -19.72
N SER A 250 -9.73 10.16 -20.59
CA SER A 250 -9.50 10.27 -22.02
C SER A 250 -10.33 11.40 -22.65
N ASN A 251 -9.90 11.88 -23.82
CA ASN A 251 -10.66 12.83 -24.65
C ASN A 251 -11.19 12.20 -25.96
N ASP A 252 -10.70 11.03 -26.34
CA ASP A 252 -11.07 10.32 -27.58
C ASP A 252 -11.68 8.93 -27.31
N GLY A 253 -11.61 8.43 -26.08
CA GLY A 253 -12.05 7.09 -25.70
C GLY A 253 -11.07 5.97 -26.05
N GLU A 254 -9.96 6.28 -26.71
CA GLU A 254 -8.95 5.32 -27.21
C GLU A 254 -7.65 5.43 -26.42
N GLN A 255 -7.13 6.64 -26.22
CA GLN A 255 -5.91 6.91 -25.45
C GLN A 255 -6.28 7.31 -24.03
N TRP A 256 -5.71 6.61 -23.05
CA TRP A 256 -6.09 6.75 -21.64
C TRP A 256 -4.92 7.17 -20.78
N ASP A 257 -5.07 8.33 -20.14
CA ASP A 257 -4.15 8.83 -19.12
C ASP A 257 -4.53 8.26 -17.76
N VAL A 258 -3.55 7.71 -17.03
CA VAL A 258 -3.75 7.31 -15.63
C VAL A 258 -3.80 8.56 -14.75
N LEU A 259 -4.87 8.71 -13.96
CA LEU A 259 -5.03 9.78 -12.98
C LEU A 259 -4.73 9.31 -11.57
N ASP A 260 -5.16 8.09 -11.22
CA ASP A 260 -4.98 7.55 -9.89
C ASP A 260 -4.94 6.02 -9.90
N ARG A 261 -4.27 5.45 -8.89
CA ARG A 261 -4.10 4.02 -8.74
C ARG A 261 -4.16 3.66 -7.26
N GLN A 262 -5.07 2.75 -6.94
CA GLN A 262 -5.37 2.31 -5.60
C GLN A 262 -5.16 0.80 -5.52
N THR A 263 -4.41 0.34 -4.50
CA THR A 263 -3.98 -1.05 -4.40
C THR A 263 -4.23 -1.62 -3.03
N ASN A 264 -4.72 -2.85 -2.99
CA ASN A 264 -4.90 -3.66 -1.79
C ASN A 264 -5.67 -2.94 -0.66
N ARG A 265 -6.67 -2.15 -1.05
CA ARG A 265 -7.53 -1.39 -0.16
C ARG A 265 -8.50 -2.32 0.57
N ASN A 266 -8.12 -2.75 1.78
CA ASN A 266 -8.87 -3.73 2.60
C ASN A 266 -10.09 -3.17 3.35
N PHE A 267 -10.29 -1.86 3.33
CA PHE A 267 -11.23 -1.14 4.19
C PHE A 267 -12.70 -1.18 3.72
N PHE A 268 -12.99 -1.83 2.59
CA PHE A 268 -14.33 -1.80 1.98
C PHE A 268 -15.31 -2.87 2.49
N ASN A 269 -14.95 -3.67 3.49
CA ASN A 269 -15.83 -4.71 4.03
C ASN A 269 -17.01 -4.17 4.87
N VAL A 270 -17.23 -2.86 4.86
CA VAL A 270 -18.31 -2.22 5.59
C VAL A 270 -19.36 -1.76 4.57
N PRO A 271 -20.62 -2.17 4.73
CA PRO A 271 -21.72 -1.65 3.93
C PRO A 271 -21.83 -0.13 3.97
N HIS A 272 -22.10 0.51 2.83
CA HIS A 272 -22.35 1.94 2.72
C HIS A 272 -21.20 2.84 3.22
N SER A 273 -19.96 2.38 3.07
CA SER A 273 -18.76 3.15 3.40
C SER A 273 -18.30 3.96 2.19
N SER A 274 -18.40 5.28 2.30
CA SER A 274 -17.94 6.23 1.28
C SER A 274 -16.51 6.67 1.51
N MET A 275 -15.75 6.81 0.43
CA MET A 275 -14.45 7.47 0.43
C MET A 275 -14.26 8.36 -0.76
N GLU A 276 -13.65 9.53 -0.50
CA GLU A 276 -13.15 10.45 -1.50
C GLU A 276 -11.63 10.34 -1.66
N PHE A 277 -11.18 10.27 -2.91
CA PHE A 277 -9.78 10.19 -3.31
C PHE A 277 -9.40 11.50 -3.99
N SER A 278 -8.57 12.29 -3.32
CA SER A 278 -8.07 13.56 -3.86
C SER A 278 -7.05 13.33 -4.97
N LEU A 279 -7.22 14.06 -6.07
CA LEU A 279 -6.27 14.15 -7.18
C LEU A 279 -5.47 15.47 -7.13
N THR A 280 -5.82 16.38 -6.23
CA THR A 280 -5.13 17.66 -6.05
C THR A 280 -3.91 17.55 -5.13
N ASP A 281 -3.85 16.50 -4.30
CA ASP A 281 -2.65 16.22 -3.54
C ASP A 281 -1.56 15.68 -4.48
N LEU A 282 -0.70 16.60 -4.92
CA LEU A 282 0.47 16.32 -5.74
C LEU A 282 1.68 15.90 -4.89
N ASN A 283 1.52 15.72 -3.57
CA ASN A 283 2.65 15.41 -2.71
C ASN A 283 3.31 14.09 -3.11
N ARG A 284 4.55 14.21 -3.57
CA ARG A 284 5.43 13.13 -4.04
C ARG A 284 5.79 12.10 -2.96
N LYS A 285 5.42 12.31 -1.69
CA LYS A 285 5.91 11.53 -0.55
C LYS A 285 4.81 10.62 -0.01
N VAL A 286 4.60 9.50 -0.69
CA VAL A 286 3.62 8.48 -0.25
C VAL A 286 4.07 7.82 1.05
N LEU A 287 5.37 7.50 1.16
CA LEU A 287 6.07 7.02 2.35
C LEU A 287 7.54 7.47 2.28
N ASP A 288 8.27 7.46 3.40
CA ASP A 288 9.72 7.61 3.38
C ASP A 288 10.38 6.25 3.14
N TRP A 289 10.59 5.91 1.87
CA TRP A 289 11.14 4.61 1.45
C TRP A 289 12.55 4.38 1.96
N TYR A 290 13.33 5.45 2.09
CA TYR A 290 14.68 5.40 2.62
C TYR A 290 14.69 5.00 4.11
N ASP A 291 13.82 5.64 4.90
CA ASP A 291 13.68 5.31 6.32
C ASP A 291 13.06 3.94 6.52
N LEU A 292 12.10 3.51 5.69
CA LEU A 292 11.57 2.14 5.73
C LEU A 292 12.64 1.09 5.45
N ALA A 293 13.47 1.29 4.43
CA ALA A 293 14.60 0.40 4.15
C ALA A 293 15.57 0.34 5.34
N LYS A 294 15.91 1.50 5.92
CA LYS A 294 16.76 1.59 7.12
C LYS A 294 16.17 0.87 8.32
N LEU A 295 14.90 1.12 8.67
CA LEU A 295 14.21 0.48 9.79
C LEU A 295 14.12 -1.04 9.60
N SER A 296 13.95 -1.51 8.37
CA SER A 296 13.91 -2.93 8.05
C SER A 296 15.26 -3.62 8.33
N HIS A 297 16.37 -2.95 8.04
CA HIS A 297 17.72 -3.40 8.41
C HIS A 297 17.95 -3.42 9.92
N GLU A 298 17.52 -2.38 10.63
CA GLU A 298 17.61 -2.30 12.09
C GLU A 298 16.82 -3.44 12.75
N ALA A 299 15.60 -3.71 12.25
CA ALA A 299 14.78 -4.81 12.71
C ALA A 299 15.44 -6.19 12.47
N LEU A 300 16.07 -6.40 11.31
CA LEU A 300 16.80 -7.64 11.03
C LEU A 300 17.91 -7.87 12.06
N ASN A 301 18.69 -6.82 12.32
CA ASN A 301 19.80 -6.86 13.30
C ASN A 301 19.32 -7.08 14.73
N THR A 302 18.23 -6.45 15.13
CA THR A 302 17.70 -6.57 16.49
C THR A 302 17.07 -7.94 16.74
N ARG A 303 16.36 -8.50 15.75
CA ARG A 303 15.49 -9.67 15.94
C ARG A 303 16.13 -10.99 15.58
N TYR A 304 17.05 -11.00 14.60
CA TYR A 304 17.60 -12.23 14.05
C TYR A 304 19.09 -12.38 14.31
N TRP A 305 19.82 -11.35 14.73
CA TRP A 305 21.27 -11.46 14.86
C TRP A 305 21.70 -12.22 16.11
N ASP A 306 22.56 -13.24 15.93
CA ASP A 306 23.25 -13.91 17.04
C ASP A 306 24.71 -13.43 17.14
N ASN A 307 25.04 -12.76 18.25
CA ASN A 307 26.39 -12.22 18.47
C ASN A 307 27.48 -13.29 18.65
N THR A 308 27.11 -14.48 19.16
CA THR A 308 28.07 -15.57 19.39
C THR A 308 28.33 -16.32 18.10
N LYS A 309 27.26 -16.62 17.35
CA LYS A 309 27.35 -17.39 16.12
C LYS A 309 27.74 -16.56 14.90
N GLN A 310 27.51 -15.25 14.96
CA GLN A 310 27.84 -14.26 13.93
C GLN A 310 27.09 -14.48 12.61
N TYR A 311 25.80 -14.86 12.71
CA TYR A 311 24.88 -14.99 11.59
C TYR A 311 23.44 -14.65 12.02
N TYR A 312 22.54 -14.50 11.05
CA TYR A 312 21.11 -14.27 11.31
C TYR A 312 20.36 -15.60 11.51
N LEU A 313 19.73 -15.75 12.66
CA LEU A 313 18.91 -16.89 13.04
C LEU A 313 17.75 -17.10 12.05
N GLN A 314 17.31 -18.34 11.95
CA GLN A 314 16.18 -18.70 11.08
C GLN A 314 14.89 -17.97 11.47
N LYS A 315 14.60 -17.83 12.78
CA LYS A 315 13.38 -17.21 13.31
C LYS A 315 13.74 -16.17 14.36
N ASN A 316 12.86 -15.18 14.53
CA ASN A 316 12.91 -14.19 15.61
C ASN A 316 12.29 -14.71 16.93
N SER A 317 12.31 -16.03 17.17
CA SER A 317 11.67 -16.67 18.31
C SER A 317 12.47 -16.53 19.61
N ILE A 318 11.77 -16.62 20.75
CA ILE A 318 12.36 -16.80 22.08
C ILE A 318 11.79 -18.09 22.70
N PRO A 319 12.63 -19.10 23.02
CA PRO A 319 14.09 -19.12 22.88
C PRO A 319 14.55 -19.08 21.41
N PRO A 320 15.80 -18.63 21.15
CA PRO A 320 16.33 -18.49 19.79
C PRO A 320 16.33 -19.82 19.02
N HIS A 321 15.82 -19.81 17.79
CA HIS A 321 15.93 -20.96 16.90
C HIS A 321 17.40 -21.22 16.54
N THR A 322 17.86 -22.48 16.61
CA THR A 322 19.29 -22.78 16.46
C THR A 322 19.73 -23.16 15.03
N GLY A 323 18.79 -23.31 14.10
CA GLY A 323 19.05 -23.65 12.70
C GLY A 323 19.87 -22.60 11.94
N PHE A 324 20.70 -23.07 11.01
CA PHE A 324 21.55 -22.29 10.12
C PHE A 324 21.15 -22.57 8.66
N ASN A 325 20.81 -21.52 7.92
CA ASN A 325 20.47 -21.60 6.50
C ASN A 325 21.54 -20.86 5.69
N TYR A 326 22.36 -21.59 4.95
CA TYR A 326 23.51 -21.03 4.23
C TYR A 326 23.09 -20.00 3.18
N TRP A 327 22.16 -20.34 2.29
CA TRP A 327 21.75 -19.44 1.21
C TRP A 327 20.92 -18.23 1.71
N TRP A 328 20.25 -18.34 2.86
CA TRP A 328 19.62 -17.16 3.49
C TRP A 328 20.68 -16.16 3.95
N MET A 329 21.86 -16.64 4.37
CA MET A 329 22.97 -15.75 4.72
C MET A 329 23.62 -15.11 3.50
N ALA A 330 23.58 -15.76 2.33
CA ALA A 330 23.95 -15.11 1.07
C ALA A 330 23.05 -13.89 0.82
N HIS A 331 21.74 -14.05 0.98
CA HIS A 331 20.80 -12.94 0.82
C HIS A 331 20.85 -11.91 1.96
N ALA A 332 21.26 -12.30 3.16
CA ALA A 332 21.58 -11.35 4.22
C ALA A 332 22.83 -10.51 3.88
N LEU A 333 23.85 -11.11 3.24
CA LEU A 333 24.99 -10.38 2.70
C LEU A 333 24.53 -9.44 1.57
N ASP A 334 23.69 -9.89 0.64
CA ASP A 334 23.10 -9.04 -0.40
C ASP A 334 22.38 -7.82 0.18
N ALA A 335 21.55 -8.03 1.21
CA ALA A 335 20.84 -6.97 1.89
C ALA A 335 21.82 -5.98 2.52
N LEU A 336 22.84 -6.46 3.25
CA LEU A 336 23.86 -5.59 3.83
C LEU A 336 24.61 -4.78 2.78
N VAL A 337 24.85 -5.36 1.60
CA VAL A 337 25.43 -4.64 0.45
C VAL A 337 24.47 -3.56 -0.06
N ASP A 338 23.17 -3.85 -0.20
CA ASP A 338 22.16 -2.86 -0.59
C ASP A 338 22.17 -1.66 0.38
N GLY A 339 22.08 -1.93 1.69
CA GLY A 339 22.11 -0.90 2.72
C GLY A 339 23.42 -0.10 2.71
N TYR A 340 24.57 -0.74 2.49
CA TYR A 340 25.85 -0.04 2.34
C TYR A 340 25.86 0.87 1.11
N GLN A 341 25.45 0.37 -0.06
CA GLN A 341 25.39 1.14 -1.31
C GLN A 341 24.48 2.35 -1.17
N ARG A 342 23.28 2.16 -0.61
CA ARG A 342 22.35 3.23 -0.31
C ARG A 342 22.98 4.31 0.57
N ARG A 343 23.74 3.91 1.60
CA ARG A 343 24.43 4.86 2.47
C ARG A 343 25.57 5.61 1.78
N VAL A 344 26.33 4.96 0.91
CA VAL A 344 27.39 5.63 0.13
C VAL A 344 26.78 6.71 -0.77
N GLU A 345 25.72 6.37 -1.49
CA GLU A 345 25.08 7.25 -2.47
C GLU A 345 24.48 8.52 -1.83
N VAL A 346 24.00 8.44 -0.58
CA VAL A 346 23.47 9.62 0.15
C VAL A 346 24.51 10.31 1.04
N GLY A 347 25.79 9.93 0.97
CA GLY A 347 26.84 10.55 1.78
C GLY A 347 26.76 10.23 3.28
N GLY A 348 26.38 9.01 3.64
CA GLY A 348 26.27 8.55 5.02
C GLY A 348 27.55 8.67 5.82
N SER A 349 27.42 8.75 7.15
CA SER A 349 28.56 8.92 8.04
C SER A 349 29.48 7.71 8.03
N ARG A 350 30.76 7.95 8.37
CA ARG A 350 31.74 6.88 8.52
C ARG A 350 31.27 5.78 9.49
N GLY A 351 30.57 6.14 10.56
CA GLY A 351 30.06 5.18 11.54
C GLY A 351 28.98 4.26 10.96
N GLU A 352 28.08 4.80 10.13
CA GLU A 352 27.02 4.01 9.49
C GLU A 352 27.61 3.02 8.47
N LEU A 353 28.57 3.45 7.65
CA LEU A 353 29.27 2.57 6.70
C LEU A 353 30.05 1.46 7.44
N GLN A 354 30.69 1.80 8.55
CA GLN A 354 31.40 0.84 9.40
C GLN A 354 30.46 -0.18 10.04
N ALA A 355 29.23 0.18 10.37
CA ALA A 355 28.25 -0.74 10.94
C ALA A 355 27.88 -1.86 9.94
N TYR A 356 27.62 -1.49 8.67
CA TYR A 356 27.37 -2.47 7.60
C TYR A 356 28.61 -3.34 7.33
N GLN A 357 29.80 -2.73 7.21
CA GLN A 357 31.04 -3.48 7.01
C GLN A 357 31.33 -4.45 8.15
N LEU A 358 31.08 -4.05 9.40
CA LEU A 358 31.22 -4.93 10.55
C LEU A 358 30.32 -6.15 10.43
N LYS A 359 29.05 -5.98 10.03
CA LYS A 359 28.12 -7.11 9.84
C LYS A 359 28.53 -8.03 8.70
N MET A 360 28.94 -7.47 7.56
CA MET A 360 29.49 -8.25 6.45
C MET A 360 30.72 -9.07 6.89
N ASN A 361 31.63 -8.47 7.66
CA ASN A 361 32.81 -9.14 8.20
C ASN A 361 32.47 -10.23 9.23
N GLN A 362 31.41 -10.03 10.00
CA GLN A 362 30.92 -11.03 10.94
C GLN A 362 30.32 -12.22 10.18
N LEU A 363 29.53 -12.00 9.11
CA LEU A 363 29.05 -13.07 8.24
C LEU A 363 30.18 -13.84 7.56
N TYR A 364 31.23 -13.14 7.10
CA TYR A 364 32.43 -13.76 6.53
C TYR A 364 33.06 -14.81 7.47
N ILE A 365 32.93 -14.61 8.79
CA ILE A 365 33.45 -15.52 9.81
C ILE A 365 32.40 -16.56 10.22
N GLY A 366 31.16 -16.12 10.45
CA GLY A 366 30.08 -16.93 11.01
C GLY A 366 29.55 -17.98 10.04
N VAL A 367 29.43 -17.65 8.75
CA VAL A 367 28.91 -18.56 7.73
C VAL A 367 29.79 -19.80 7.59
N PRO A 368 31.11 -19.70 7.32
CA PRO A 368 31.97 -20.89 7.23
C PRO A 368 32.01 -21.73 8.49
N ARG A 369 31.99 -21.09 9.67
CA ARG A 369 32.03 -21.80 10.95
C ARG A 369 30.82 -22.73 11.12
N ASN A 370 29.66 -22.30 10.64
CA ASN A 370 28.38 -23.00 10.78
C ASN A 370 27.98 -23.79 9.53
N ASN A 371 28.73 -23.65 8.44
CA ASN A 371 28.56 -24.46 7.24
C ASN A 371 28.86 -25.95 7.48
N THR A 372 28.33 -26.81 6.62
CA THR A 372 28.37 -28.27 6.73
C THR A 372 29.78 -28.83 6.51
N SER A 373 30.56 -28.24 5.61
CA SER A 373 31.96 -28.63 5.36
C SER A 373 32.91 -27.96 6.34
N LYS A 374 33.78 -28.78 6.95
CA LYS A 374 34.88 -28.31 7.83
C LYS A 374 36.23 -28.26 7.13
N LYS A 375 36.32 -28.83 5.92
CA LYS A 375 37.55 -28.87 5.12
C LYS A 375 37.61 -27.69 4.14
N ASP A 376 36.51 -27.48 3.44
CA ASP A 376 36.34 -26.45 2.43
C ASP A 376 35.29 -25.46 2.96
N ALA A 377 35.77 -24.35 3.51
CA ALA A 377 35.03 -23.43 4.38
C ALA A 377 33.70 -22.92 3.77
N TRP A 378 33.72 -22.61 2.48
CA TRP A 378 32.58 -22.04 1.76
C TRP A 378 31.77 -23.05 0.95
N TRP A 379 32.31 -24.26 0.74
CA TRP A 379 31.69 -25.29 -0.07
C TRP A 379 30.37 -25.81 0.53
N ASN A 380 29.38 -26.07 -0.33
CA ASN A 380 28.09 -26.67 0.03
C ASN A 380 27.71 -27.78 -0.99
N SER A 381 26.91 -28.75 -0.58
CA SER A 381 26.39 -29.81 -1.49
C SER A 381 25.37 -29.28 -2.49
N PHE A 382 24.69 -28.18 -2.17
CA PHE A 382 23.71 -27.51 -3.03
C PHE A 382 24.41 -26.46 -3.90
N TYR A 383 24.23 -26.57 -5.22
CA TYR A 383 24.88 -25.69 -6.19
C TYR A 383 24.27 -24.29 -6.19
N ASP A 384 22.95 -24.20 -6.10
CA ASP A 384 22.22 -22.96 -5.92
C ASP A 384 22.66 -22.20 -4.66
N ASP A 385 22.83 -22.88 -3.52
CA ASP A 385 23.39 -22.29 -2.30
C ASP A 385 24.74 -21.59 -2.57
N MET A 386 25.66 -22.28 -3.25
CA MET A 386 26.97 -21.72 -3.61
C MET A 386 26.85 -20.57 -4.60
N GLU A 387 25.94 -20.64 -5.58
CA GLU A 387 25.69 -19.58 -6.56
C GLU A 387 25.21 -18.31 -5.89
N TRP A 388 24.26 -18.40 -4.96
CA TRP A 388 23.76 -17.25 -4.20
C TRP A 388 24.88 -16.57 -3.40
N MET A 389 25.69 -17.36 -2.69
CA MET A 389 26.81 -16.82 -1.91
C MET A 389 27.87 -16.18 -2.81
N ALA A 390 28.19 -16.79 -3.96
CA ALA A 390 29.14 -16.24 -4.90
C ALA A 390 28.66 -14.91 -5.50
N ILE A 391 27.36 -14.79 -5.83
CA ILE A 391 26.78 -13.53 -6.30
C ILE A 391 26.88 -12.44 -5.22
N ALA A 392 26.47 -12.76 -3.98
CA ALA A 392 26.51 -11.80 -2.88
C ALA A 392 27.95 -11.38 -2.54
N ALA A 393 28.91 -12.33 -2.57
CA ALA A 393 30.33 -12.05 -2.38
C ALA A 393 30.89 -11.18 -3.51
N LEU A 394 30.54 -11.42 -4.77
CA LEU A 394 30.96 -10.58 -5.88
C LEU A 394 30.44 -9.14 -5.71
N ARG A 395 29.18 -8.98 -5.30
CA ARG A 395 28.61 -7.66 -4.99
C ARG A 395 29.30 -6.99 -3.81
N ALA A 396 29.66 -7.74 -2.77
CA ALA A 396 30.43 -7.23 -1.64
C ALA A 396 31.83 -6.78 -2.06
N TYR A 397 32.51 -7.53 -2.94
CA TYR A 397 33.78 -7.12 -3.55
C TYR A 397 33.61 -5.82 -4.36
N GLN A 398 32.61 -5.76 -5.23
CA GLN A 398 32.37 -4.58 -6.08
C GLN A 398 32.14 -3.31 -5.27
N THR A 399 31.51 -3.46 -4.10
CA THR A 399 31.14 -2.36 -3.21
C THR A 399 32.28 -1.96 -2.26
N THR A 400 32.99 -2.92 -1.68
CA THR A 400 34.01 -2.66 -0.64
C THR A 400 35.44 -2.68 -1.16
N LYS A 401 35.66 -3.30 -2.32
CA LYS A 401 36.97 -3.65 -2.89
C LYS A 401 37.87 -4.47 -1.96
N GLU A 402 37.31 -5.15 -0.96
CA GLU A 402 38.06 -6.08 -0.12
C GLU A 402 38.26 -7.42 -0.86
N GLN A 403 39.52 -7.76 -1.16
CA GLN A 403 39.89 -8.91 -1.99
C GLN A 403 39.32 -10.25 -1.50
N LYS A 404 39.18 -10.44 -0.19
CA LYS A 404 38.62 -11.68 0.41
C LYS A 404 37.26 -12.08 -0.18
N TRP A 405 36.45 -11.12 -0.62
CA TRP A 405 35.14 -11.39 -1.22
C TRP A 405 35.25 -11.91 -2.66
N MET A 406 36.22 -11.41 -3.43
CA MET A 406 36.53 -11.97 -4.74
C MET A 406 37.11 -13.37 -4.60
N ASP A 407 37.96 -13.61 -3.59
CA ASP A 407 38.52 -14.94 -3.34
C ASP A 407 37.40 -15.97 -3.11
N VAL A 408 36.41 -15.66 -2.25
CA VAL A 408 35.20 -16.48 -2.05
C VAL A 408 34.42 -16.69 -3.35
N THR A 409 34.24 -15.62 -4.13
CA THR A 409 33.53 -15.68 -5.42
C THR A 409 34.19 -16.68 -6.37
N THR A 410 35.51 -16.59 -6.52
CA THR A 410 36.28 -17.46 -7.43
C THR A 410 36.35 -18.91 -6.95
N GLU A 411 36.51 -19.13 -5.63
CA GLU A 411 36.46 -20.47 -5.02
C GLU A 411 35.13 -21.15 -5.31
N LEU A 412 34.02 -20.46 -5.06
CA LEU A 412 32.68 -21.01 -5.28
C LEU A 412 32.40 -21.24 -6.77
N TYR A 413 32.79 -20.32 -7.65
CA TYR A 413 32.63 -20.51 -9.09
C TYR A 413 33.33 -21.78 -9.61
N ASP A 414 34.53 -22.09 -9.09
CA ASP A 414 35.26 -23.30 -9.47
C ASP A 414 34.52 -24.58 -9.09
N TYR A 415 33.77 -24.58 -7.98
CA TYR A 415 32.87 -25.68 -7.65
C TYR A 415 31.62 -25.68 -8.56
N ILE A 416 30.98 -24.53 -8.75
CA ILE A 416 29.73 -24.37 -9.50
C ILE A 416 29.86 -24.85 -10.94
N LYS A 417 30.92 -24.44 -11.65
CA LYS A 417 31.14 -24.85 -13.05
C LYS A 417 31.29 -26.37 -13.19
N GLY A 418 31.76 -27.05 -12.13
CA GLY A 418 31.84 -28.52 -12.06
C GLY A 418 30.50 -29.22 -11.89
N GLY A 419 29.42 -28.47 -11.61
CA GLY A 419 28.05 -29.00 -11.51
C GLY A 419 27.37 -29.23 -12.86
N TRP A 420 27.90 -28.66 -13.95
CA TRP A 420 27.38 -28.89 -15.29
C TRP A 420 27.58 -30.35 -15.73
N THR A 421 26.53 -31.00 -16.23
CA THR A 421 26.63 -32.32 -16.89
C THR A 421 25.76 -32.37 -18.15
N ASP A 422 26.05 -33.29 -19.07
CA ASP A 422 25.29 -33.43 -20.33
C ASP A 422 23.97 -34.23 -20.17
N VAL A 423 23.63 -34.63 -18.95
CA VAL A 423 22.33 -35.26 -18.65
C VAL A 423 21.22 -34.24 -18.94
N HIS A 424 20.17 -34.69 -19.63
CA HIS A 424 19.10 -33.82 -20.14
C HIS A 424 19.58 -32.70 -21.09
N GLY A 425 20.69 -32.95 -21.80
CA GLY A 425 21.25 -32.02 -22.79
C GLY A 425 22.03 -30.85 -22.17
N GLY A 426 22.22 -30.83 -20.84
CA GLY A 426 22.96 -29.77 -20.17
C GLY A 426 22.43 -29.43 -18.78
N GLY A 427 22.88 -28.30 -18.27
CA GLY A 427 22.46 -27.73 -17.00
C GLY A 427 23.36 -28.13 -15.83
N VAL A 428 23.47 -27.22 -14.87
CA VAL A 428 24.08 -27.46 -13.57
C VAL A 428 23.09 -28.26 -12.72
N MET A 429 23.57 -29.32 -12.07
CA MET A 429 22.76 -30.11 -11.16
C MET A 429 22.41 -29.33 -9.89
N TRP A 430 21.24 -29.58 -9.31
CA TRP A 430 20.81 -28.88 -8.10
C TRP A 430 21.66 -29.26 -6.87
N GLU A 431 21.82 -30.56 -6.64
CA GLU A 431 22.62 -31.10 -5.54
C GLU A 431 23.76 -31.96 -6.10
N LYS A 432 24.89 -31.97 -5.40
CA LYS A 432 26.02 -32.85 -5.69
C LYS A 432 25.59 -34.31 -5.81
N ASN A 433 26.07 -34.96 -6.86
CA ASN A 433 25.78 -36.34 -7.23
C ASN A 433 24.33 -36.60 -7.65
N SER A 434 23.55 -35.56 -7.97
CA SER A 434 22.17 -35.67 -8.46
C SER A 434 22.05 -35.18 -9.91
N PRO A 435 22.72 -35.83 -10.90
CA PRO A 435 22.84 -35.30 -12.25
C PRO A 435 21.52 -35.23 -13.03
N ASN A 436 20.45 -35.92 -12.59
CA ASN A 436 19.12 -35.79 -13.18
C ASN A 436 18.33 -34.59 -12.63
N SER A 437 18.71 -34.04 -11.47
CA SER A 437 18.05 -32.87 -10.89
C SER A 437 18.62 -31.61 -11.52
N LYS A 438 17.95 -31.09 -12.55
CA LYS A 438 18.32 -29.84 -13.22
C LYS A 438 17.26 -28.80 -12.93
N ASN A 439 17.55 -27.84 -12.06
CA ASN A 439 16.57 -26.88 -11.55
C ASN A 439 16.88 -25.46 -12.05
N ALA A 440 15.86 -24.63 -12.17
CA ALA A 440 16.03 -23.22 -12.53
C ALA A 440 16.87 -22.48 -11.47
N CYS A 441 16.71 -22.84 -10.20
CA CYS A 441 17.44 -22.23 -9.08
C CYS A 441 18.94 -22.48 -9.10
N SER A 442 19.44 -23.53 -9.75
CA SER A 442 20.87 -23.81 -9.90
C SER A 442 21.43 -23.45 -11.28
N ASN A 443 20.63 -22.80 -12.13
CA ASN A 443 21.05 -22.43 -13.49
C ASN A 443 20.88 -20.93 -13.73
N GLY A 444 19.76 -20.33 -13.33
CA GLY A 444 19.55 -18.89 -13.41
C GLY A 444 20.63 -18.10 -12.65
N PRO A 445 20.90 -18.39 -11.36
CA PRO A 445 21.96 -17.74 -10.61
C PRO A 445 23.36 -18.03 -11.17
N ALA A 446 23.68 -19.26 -11.58
CA ALA A 446 24.92 -19.58 -12.28
C ALA A 446 25.15 -18.72 -13.53
N MET A 447 24.10 -18.50 -14.34
CA MET A 447 24.13 -17.61 -15.52
C MET A 447 24.44 -16.16 -15.13
N ILE A 448 23.77 -15.64 -14.09
CA ILE A 448 24.02 -14.29 -13.55
C ILE A 448 25.47 -14.15 -13.07
N LEU A 449 25.94 -15.11 -12.27
CA LEU A 449 27.30 -15.09 -11.71
C LEU A 449 28.35 -15.09 -12.82
N ALA A 450 28.22 -16.00 -13.79
CA ALA A 450 29.15 -16.12 -14.89
C ALA A 450 29.17 -14.83 -15.74
N ALA A 451 28.01 -14.29 -16.11
CA ALA A 451 27.94 -13.03 -16.86
C ALA A 451 28.58 -11.86 -16.08
N ARG A 452 28.33 -11.75 -14.77
CA ARG A 452 28.96 -10.71 -13.93
C ARG A 452 30.47 -10.90 -13.77
N LEU A 453 30.96 -12.13 -13.66
CA LEU A 453 32.40 -12.42 -13.65
C LEU A 453 33.08 -12.06 -14.97
N TYR A 454 32.41 -12.26 -16.11
CA TYR A 454 32.89 -11.76 -17.40
C TYR A 454 33.06 -10.23 -17.37
N ARG A 455 32.05 -9.49 -16.89
CA ARG A 455 32.11 -8.02 -16.80
C ARG A 455 33.23 -7.53 -15.87
N GLU A 456 33.49 -8.26 -14.78
CA GLU A 456 34.54 -7.88 -13.82
C GLU A 456 35.95 -8.22 -14.32
N THR A 457 36.13 -9.31 -15.08
CA THR A 457 37.47 -9.86 -15.38
C THR A 457 37.85 -9.87 -16.86
N GLY A 458 36.88 -9.77 -17.77
CA GLY A 458 37.06 -9.89 -19.21
C GLY A 458 37.40 -11.31 -19.71
N LYS A 459 37.39 -12.35 -18.87
CA LYS A 459 37.73 -13.72 -19.30
C LYS A 459 36.56 -14.37 -20.04
N GLN A 460 36.80 -14.73 -21.30
CA GLN A 460 35.78 -15.27 -22.21
C GLN A 460 35.09 -16.54 -21.70
N GLU A 461 35.79 -17.39 -20.94
CA GLU A 461 35.23 -18.62 -20.37
C GLU A 461 33.95 -18.39 -19.54
N TYR A 462 33.82 -17.23 -18.91
CA TYR A 462 32.65 -16.87 -18.11
C TYR A 462 31.44 -16.54 -19.01
N LEU A 463 31.66 -15.80 -20.10
CA LEU A 463 30.59 -15.49 -21.06
C LEU A 463 30.14 -16.74 -21.82
N ASP A 464 31.07 -17.63 -22.16
CA ASP A 464 30.77 -18.89 -22.82
C ASP A 464 29.89 -19.77 -21.91
N PHE A 465 30.21 -19.85 -20.61
CA PHE A 465 29.41 -20.60 -19.65
C PHE A 465 28.02 -19.99 -19.42
N ALA A 466 27.93 -18.66 -19.29
CA ALA A 466 26.64 -17.96 -19.16
C ALA A 466 25.73 -18.20 -20.39
N THR A 467 26.31 -18.10 -21.59
CA THR A 467 25.60 -18.35 -22.86
C THR A 467 25.14 -19.80 -22.96
N LYS A 468 26.00 -20.75 -22.56
CA LYS A 468 25.67 -22.18 -22.54
C LYS A 468 24.48 -22.49 -21.62
N ILE A 469 24.41 -21.84 -20.45
CA ILE A 469 23.28 -21.99 -19.54
C ILE A 469 22.00 -21.40 -20.14
N TYR A 470 22.07 -20.19 -20.71
CA TYR A 470 20.93 -19.57 -21.39
C TYR A 470 20.35 -20.49 -22.47
N ASP A 471 21.21 -20.99 -23.36
CA ASP A 471 20.79 -21.83 -24.49
C ASP A 471 20.04 -23.08 -23.98
N TRP A 472 20.53 -23.73 -22.92
CA TRP A 472 19.87 -24.89 -22.33
C TRP A 472 18.56 -24.54 -21.60
N MET A 473 18.55 -23.50 -20.76
CA MET A 473 17.36 -23.10 -20.02
C MET A 473 16.23 -22.66 -20.96
N SER A 474 16.56 -21.91 -22.02
CA SER A 474 15.60 -21.37 -22.98
C SER A 474 14.72 -22.44 -23.64
N VAL A 475 15.27 -23.64 -23.84
CA VAL A 475 14.55 -24.77 -24.46
C VAL A 475 14.01 -25.78 -23.44
N SER A 476 14.59 -25.84 -22.25
CA SER A 476 14.30 -26.90 -21.28
C SER A 476 13.36 -26.47 -20.16
N LEU A 477 13.45 -25.20 -19.73
CA LEU A 477 12.80 -24.69 -18.51
C LEU A 477 11.93 -23.46 -18.75
N VAL A 478 11.98 -22.83 -19.92
CA VAL A 478 11.14 -21.66 -20.24
C VAL A 478 10.03 -22.08 -21.19
N ASN A 479 8.77 -21.78 -20.83
CA ASN A 479 7.62 -22.06 -21.68
C ASN A 479 7.38 -20.94 -22.72
N GLU A 480 6.47 -21.18 -23.66
CA GLU A 480 6.16 -20.25 -24.75
C GLU A 480 5.60 -18.88 -24.31
N TYR A 481 5.09 -18.78 -23.08
CA TYR A 481 4.56 -17.54 -22.48
C TYR A 481 5.61 -16.78 -21.66
N GLY A 482 6.83 -17.30 -21.53
CA GLY A 482 7.91 -16.72 -20.71
C GLY A 482 7.92 -17.17 -19.25
N GLY A 483 7.09 -18.13 -18.85
CA GLY A 483 7.14 -18.75 -17.53
C GLY A 483 8.28 -19.74 -17.39
N VAL A 484 8.96 -19.74 -16.25
CA VAL A 484 10.12 -20.57 -15.94
C VAL A 484 9.73 -21.69 -14.97
N TRP A 485 9.79 -22.92 -15.46
CA TRP A 485 9.56 -24.14 -14.69
C TRP A 485 10.62 -24.33 -13.61
N ASP A 486 10.22 -24.94 -12.50
CA ASP A 486 11.10 -25.17 -11.35
C ASP A 486 12.30 -26.07 -11.67
N GLY A 487 12.08 -27.09 -12.50
CA GLY A 487 13.14 -27.98 -12.94
C GLY A 487 12.71 -28.90 -14.07
N TYR A 488 13.70 -29.57 -14.66
CA TYR A 488 13.50 -30.46 -15.79
C TYR A 488 12.55 -31.60 -15.42
N GLY A 489 11.49 -31.79 -16.19
CA GLY A 489 10.44 -32.76 -15.89
C GLY A 489 9.39 -32.30 -14.85
N ASN A 490 9.57 -31.13 -14.22
CA ASN A 490 8.59 -30.50 -13.34
C ASN A 490 7.84 -29.37 -14.07
N TYR A 491 6.97 -29.75 -14.99
CA TYR A 491 6.15 -28.83 -15.81
C TYR A 491 4.78 -28.53 -15.17
N ASN A 492 4.77 -28.28 -13.86
CA ASN A 492 3.57 -27.98 -13.10
C ASN A 492 3.37 -26.46 -12.95
N GLU A 493 2.28 -25.91 -13.48
CA GLU A 493 1.96 -24.48 -13.34
C GLU A 493 1.84 -24.03 -11.88
N GLY A 494 1.43 -24.92 -10.97
CA GLY A 494 1.37 -24.63 -9.54
C GLY A 494 2.74 -24.45 -8.87
N MET A 495 3.82 -24.86 -9.54
CA MET A 495 5.22 -24.75 -9.07
C MET A 495 6.00 -23.66 -9.82
N LEU A 496 5.29 -22.72 -10.45
CA LEU A 496 5.93 -21.49 -10.94
C LEU A 496 6.20 -20.56 -9.76
N LEU A 497 7.49 -20.47 -9.41
CA LEU A 497 8.00 -19.74 -8.25
C LEU A 497 8.63 -18.41 -8.68
N THR A 498 8.35 -17.32 -7.96
CA THR A 498 8.74 -15.96 -8.39
C THR A 498 10.25 -15.81 -8.65
N TYR A 499 11.10 -16.40 -7.81
CA TYR A 499 12.56 -16.29 -7.92
C TYR A 499 13.15 -16.95 -9.17
N ASN A 500 12.57 -18.06 -9.66
CA ASN A 500 13.00 -18.69 -10.91
C ASN A 500 12.74 -17.76 -12.10
N GLN A 501 11.65 -17.00 -12.06
CA GLN A 501 11.34 -15.97 -13.05
C GLN A 501 12.35 -14.83 -12.96
N GLY A 502 12.66 -14.41 -11.73
CA GLY A 502 13.61 -13.34 -11.44
C GLY A 502 15.03 -13.65 -11.92
N THR A 503 15.53 -14.85 -11.69
CA THR A 503 16.92 -15.22 -12.06
C THR A 503 17.10 -15.44 -13.55
N TRP A 504 16.10 -16.01 -14.22
CA TRP A 504 16.08 -16.07 -15.68
C TRP A 504 16.11 -14.66 -16.30
N LEU A 505 15.21 -13.77 -15.83
CA LEU A 505 15.19 -12.37 -16.22
C LEU A 505 16.54 -11.69 -15.96
N GLY A 506 17.10 -11.85 -14.76
CA GLY A 506 18.37 -11.25 -14.36
C GLY A 506 19.53 -11.70 -15.24
N GLY A 507 19.68 -13.00 -15.49
CA GLY A 507 20.77 -13.50 -16.32
C GLY A 507 20.62 -13.13 -17.79
N CYS A 508 19.38 -13.06 -18.31
CA CYS A 508 19.11 -12.51 -19.63
C CYS A 508 19.53 -11.04 -19.72
N LEU A 509 19.25 -10.22 -18.71
CA LEU A 509 19.69 -8.82 -18.68
C LEU A 509 21.22 -8.69 -18.64
N GLU A 510 21.91 -9.51 -17.86
CA GLU A 510 23.38 -9.50 -17.86
C GLU A 510 23.95 -9.86 -19.24
N LEU A 511 23.40 -10.88 -19.91
CA LEU A 511 23.80 -11.24 -21.27
C LEU A 511 23.48 -10.15 -22.29
N TYR A 512 22.31 -9.49 -22.19
CA TYR A 512 21.98 -8.35 -23.04
C TYR A 512 22.96 -7.20 -22.84
N ASN A 513 23.27 -6.85 -21.59
CA ASN A 513 24.21 -5.79 -21.26
C ASN A 513 25.62 -6.05 -21.82
N ILE A 514 26.03 -7.32 -21.90
CA ILE A 514 27.33 -7.73 -22.46
C ILE A 514 27.32 -7.77 -24.00
N THR A 515 26.31 -8.40 -24.59
CA THR A 515 26.32 -8.79 -26.01
C THR A 515 25.54 -7.84 -26.92
N GLN A 516 24.61 -7.08 -26.36
CA GLN A 516 23.62 -6.26 -27.06
C GLN A 516 22.72 -7.06 -28.04
N ASP A 517 22.67 -8.38 -27.92
CA ASP A 517 21.76 -9.23 -28.71
C ASP A 517 20.34 -9.13 -28.11
N LYS A 518 19.41 -8.57 -28.91
CA LYS A 518 18.03 -8.30 -28.49
C LYS A 518 17.25 -9.55 -28.08
N LYS A 519 17.66 -10.76 -28.48
CA LYS A 519 16.98 -11.99 -28.03
C LYS A 519 16.96 -12.09 -26.50
N TYR A 520 18.04 -11.71 -25.83
CA TYR A 520 18.15 -11.74 -24.37
C TYR A 520 17.22 -10.71 -23.72
N TYR A 521 17.17 -9.50 -24.28
CA TYR A 521 16.22 -8.47 -23.84
C TYR A 521 14.77 -8.95 -23.97
N TYR A 522 14.38 -9.54 -25.10
CA TYR A 522 13.03 -10.03 -25.29
C TYR A 522 12.70 -11.21 -24.38
N SER A 523 13.64 -12.12 -24.10
CA SER A 523 13.47 -13.17 -23.10
C SER A 523 13.21 -12.59 -21.71
N ALA A 524 14.00 -11.60 -21.28
CA ALA A 524 13.81 -10.92 -20.00
C ALA A 524 12.44 -10.21 -19.93
N LEU A 525 12.11 -9.41 -20.94
CA LEU A 525 10.88 -8.63 -21.01
C LEU A 525 9.63 -9.52 -21.01
N THR A 526 9.66 -10.63 -21.73
CA THR A 526 8.52 -11.57 -21.80
C THR A 526 8.24 -12.17 -20.44
N THR A 527 9.27 -12.64 -19.73
CA THR A 527 9.13 -13.15 -18.36
C THR A 527 8.71 -12.06 -17.36
N ALA A 528 9.24 -10.84 -17.47
CA ALA A 528 8.84 -9.71 -16.64
C ALA A 528 7.32 -9.45 -16.75
N LYS A 529 6.83 -9.32 -18.00
CA LYS A 529 5.40 -9.10 -18.29
C LYS A 529 4.55 -10.29 -17.88
N TYR A 530 5.05 -11.53 -18.04
CA TYR A 530 4.35 -12.72 -17.59
C TYR A 530 4.04 -12.69 -16.09
N VAL A 531 4.96 -12.21 -15.25
CA VAL A 531 4.75 -12.07 -13.80
C VAL A 531 3.91 -10.84 -13.48
N VAL A 532 4.31 -9.66 -13.97
CA VAL A 532 3.68 -8.36 -13.61
C VAL A 532 2.22 -8.29 -14.06
N ASN A 533 1.86 -8.92 -15.18
CA ASN A 533 0.50 -8.86 -15.74
C ASN A 533 -0.38 -10.05 -15.37
N ASP A 534 0.18 -11.06 -14.67
CA ASP A 534 -0.61 -12.16 -14.15
C ASP A 534 -1.35 -11.71 -12.87
N ARG A 535 -2.66 -11.51 -13.00
CA ARG A 535 -3.54 -11.05 -11.91
C ARG A 535 -4.12 -12.18 -11.05
N LYS A 536 -3.60 -13.41 -11.16
CA LYS A 536 -4.20 -14.59 -10.50
C LYS A 536 -3.19 -15.45 -9.75
N ARG A 537 -2.17 -15.91 -10.45
CA ARG A 537 -1.13 -16.82 -9.94
C ARG A 537 0.03 -16.07 -9.28
N PHE A 538 0.52 -14.99 -9.87
CA PHE A 538 1.68 -14.25 -9.36
C PHE A 538 1.28 -13.00 -8.62
N SER A 539 0.43 -12.16 -9.21
CA SER A 539 0.13 -10.83 -8.71
C SER A 539 -1.36 -10.62 -8.51
N ALA A 540 -1.98 -11.47 -7.68
CA ALA A 540 -3.37 -11.30 -7.27
C ALA A 540 -3.56 -9.89 -6.70
N PHE A 541 -4.57 -9.17 -7.20
CA PHE A 541 -4.86 -7.77 -6.84
C PHE A 541 -3.76 -6.75 -7.16
N GLY A 542 -2.78 -7.11 -8.02
CA GLY A 542 -1.60 -6.27 -8.31
C GLY A 542 -0.41 -6.52 -7.38
N VAL A 543 -0.54 -7.42 -6.40
CA VAL A 543 0.47 -7.67 -5.36
C VAL A 543 1.02 -9.09 -5.47
N LEU A 544 2.33 -9.26 -5.38
CA LEU A 544 2.97 -10.58 -5.42
C LEU A 544 2.42 -11.50 -4.32
N LYS A 545 2.01 -12.70 -4.73
CA LYS A 545 1.51 -13.76 -3.84
C LYS A 545 2.51 -14.09 -2.72
N GLY A 546 2.00 -14.53 -1.58
CA GLY A 546 2.83 -15.24 -0.62
C GLY A 546 3.23 -16.62 -1.13
N GLU A 547 4.48 -17.01 -0.91
CA GLU A 547 5.00 -18.35 -1.27
C GLU A 547 5.38 -19.14 0.00
N ASN A 548 4.58 -18.97 1.06
CA ASN A 548 4.74 -19.56 2.39
C ASN A 548 6.01 -19.11 3.15
N SER A 549 6.30 -19.80 4.26
CA SER A 549 7.48 -19.63 5.10
C SER A 549 8.66 -20.49 4.61
N GLY A 550 9.75 -20.56 5.38
CA GLY A 550 10.96 -21.24 4.97
C GLY A 550 11.60 -20.58 3.76
N ASP A 551 12.06 -21.39 2.81
CA ASP A 551 12.76 -20.92 1.61
C ASP A 551 11.89 -20.00 0.75
N GLY A 552 10.59 -20.29 0.67
CA GLY A 552 9.63 -19.49 -0.08
C GLY A 552 9.49 -18.04 0.38
N GLY A 553 9.90 -17.75 1.62
CA GLY A 553 9.95 -16.39 2.14
C GLY A 553 10.89 -15.45 1.37
N LEU A 554 11.93 -15.97 0.71
CA LEU A 554 12.92 -15.19 -0.04
C LEU A 554 12.54 -14.94 -1.50
N PHE A 555 11.63 -15.74 -2.06
CA PHE A 555 11.52 -15.86 -3.51
C PHE A 555 11.12 -14.55 -4.20
N LYS A 556 10.11 -13.87 -3.65
CA LYS A 556 9.59 -12.61 -4.21
C LYS A 556 10.57 -11.45 -4.09
N GLY A 557 11.39 -11.41 -3.04
CA GLY A 557 12.48 -10.45 -2.92
C GLY A 557 13.49 -10.56 -4.07
N ILE A 558 13.83 -11.80 -4.46
CA ILE A 558 14.76 -12.08 -5.56
C ILE A 558 14.17 -11.62 -6.90
N PHE A 559 12.88 -11.88 -7.16
CA PHE A 559 12.21 -11.35 -8.35
C PHE A 559 12.28 -9.81 -8.41
N MET A 560 11.91 -9.16 -7.31
CA MET A 560 11.93 -7.70 -7.21
C MET A 560 13.33 -7.12 -7.45
N ARG A 561 14.40 -7.78 -6.97
CA ARG A 561 15.78 -7.33 -7.26
C ARG A 561 16.06 -7.21 -8.76
N TYR A 562 15.74 -8.24 -9.53
CA TYR A 562 16.08 -8.27 -10.95
C TYR A 562 15.10 -7.45 -11.80
N LEU A 563 13.82 -7.33 -11.40
CA LEU A 563 12.89 -6.39 -12.02
C LEU A 563 13.36 -4.94 -11.83
N ALA A 564 13.86 -4.59 -10.64
CA ALA A 564 14.41 -3.26 -10.38
C ALA A 564 15.63 -2.98 -11.27
N GLN A 565 16.53 -3.97 -11.43
CA GLN A 565 17.65 -3.88 -12.35
C GLN A 565 17.19 -3.54 -13.79
N MET A 566 16.15 -4.22 -14.28
CA MET A 566 15.60 -3.95 -15.62
C MET A 566 15.15 -2.50 -15.80
N ILE A 567 14.48 -1.93 -14.79
CA ILE A 567 14.04 -0.54 -14.79
C ILE A 567 15.23 0.42 -14.76
N THR A 568 16.23 0.15 -13.90
CA THR A 568 17.39 1.03 -13.72
C THR A 568 18.41 0.95 -14.83
N ASP A 569 18.45 -0.14 -15.60
CA ASP A 569 19.30 -0.30 -16.78
C ASP A 569 18.84 0.59 -17.96
N ASN A 570 17.67 1.24 -17.86
CA ASN A 570 17.09 2.14 -18.89
C ASN A 570 16.90 1.48 -20.26
N VAL A 571 16.53 0.20 -20.27
CA VAL A 571 16.30 -0.60 -21.48
C VAL A 571 14.83 -0.68 -21.89
N LEU A 572 13.93 -0.10 -21.09
CA LEU A 572 12.48 -0.16 -21.28
C LEU A 572 11.97 1.04 -22.08
N ASP A 573 10.89 0.81 -22.85
CA ASP A 573 10.04 1.92 -23.31
C ASP A 573 9.32 2.59 -22.13
N GLU A 574 8.80 3.80 -22.37
CA GLU A 574 8.21 4.62 -21.30
C GLU A 574 7.00 3.95 -20.64
N GLU A 575 6.14 3.29 -21.42
CA GLU A 575 4.93 2.64 -20.92
C GLU A 575 5.27 1.44 -20.03
N THR A 576 6.20 0.59 -20.46
CA THR A 576 6.66 -0.56 -19.68
C THR A 576 7.42 -0.13 -18.44
N GLU A 577 8.22 0.94 -18.51
CA GLU A 577 8.89 1.51 -17.33
C GLU A 577 7.87 2.00 -16.30
N GLU A 578 6.82 2.70 -16.74
CA GLU A 578 5.72 3.15 -15.88
C GLU A 578 4.96 1.98 -15.25
N GLU A 579 4.64 0.94 -16.03
CA GLU A 579 3.98 -0.28 -15.56
C GLU A 579 4.79 -0.96 -14.45
N PHE A 580 6.09 -1.20 -14.69
CA PHE A 580 6.93 -1.89 -13.73
C PHE A 580 7.24 -1.01 -12.52
N THR A 581 7.45 0.29 -12.70
CA THR A 581 7.65 1.23 -11.58
C THR A 581 6.41 1.33 -10.70
N SER A 582 5.21 1.35 -11.32
CA SER A 582 3.94 1.30 -10.59
C SER A 582 3.83 0.00 -9.78
N PHE A 583 4.20 -1.13 -10.37
CA PHE A 583 4.18 -2.43 -9.67
C PHE A 583 5.02 -2.46 -8.39
N PHE A 584 6.19 -1.79 -8.37
CA PHE A 584 6.96 -1.60 -7.14
C PHE A 584 6.22 -0.78 -6.08
N LEU A 585 5.64 0.34 -6.49
CA LEU A 585 4.88 1.21 -5.60
C LEU A 585 3.67 0.46 -5.00
N GLU A 586 2.95 -0.29 -5.83
CA GLU A 586 1.80 -1.13 -5.43
C GLU A 586 2.18 -2.16 -4.37
N ASN A 587 3.25 -2.93 -4.61
CA ASN A 587 3.73 -3.95 -3.68
C ASN A 587 4.28 -3.32 -2.39
N GLY A 588 4.99 -2.20 -2.50
CA GLY A 588 5.53 -1.44 -1.36
C GLY A 588 4.44 -0.92 -0.43
N LEU A 589 3.43 -0.26 -0.99
CA LEU A 589 2.29 0.26 -0.23
C LEU A 589 1.47 -0.87 0.37
N SER A 590 1.18 -1.91 -0.40
CA SER A 590 0.46 -3.08 0.12
C SER A 590 1.21 -3.72 1.28
N CYS A 591 2.53 -3.91 1.15
CA CYS A 591 3.36 -4.47 2.21
C CYS A 591 3.29 -3.61 3.49
N TYR A 592 3.46 -2.29 3.35
CA TYR A 592 3.43 -1.36 4.47
C TYR A 592 2.09 -1.34 5.21
N HIS A 593 0.99 -1.33 4.47
CA HIS A 593 -0.34 -1.19 5.07
C HIS A 593 -0.97 -2.52 5.48
N ALA A 594 -0.61 -3.65 4.84
CA ALA A 594 -1.30 -4.91 5.04
C ALA A 594 -0.42 -6.05 5.54
N ALA A 595 0.91 -6.00 5.39
CA ALA A 595 1.79 -7.16 5.64
C ALA A 595 2.94 -6.88 6.60
N MET A 596 2.89 -5.75 7.33
CA MET A 596 3.88 -5.39 8.33
C MET A 596 3.24 -5.23 9.70
N LEU A 597 3.76 -5.92 10.72
CA LEU A 597 3.48 -5.54 12.10
C LEU A 597 4.40 -4.36 12.45
N LYS A 598 3.82 -3.18 12.73
CA LYS A 598 4.54 -1.94 13.05
C LYS A 598 4.88 -1.85 14.56
N GLY A 599 5.79 -0.94 14.92
CA GLY A 599 6.26 -0.71 16.31
C GLY A 599 7.68 -1.23 16.58
N ASP A 600 8.04 -1.40 17.86
CA ASP A 600 9.38 -1.88 18.31
C ASP A 600 9.79 -3.25 17.73
N ASN A 601 8.83 -3.96 17.13
CA ASN A 601 8.95 -5.32 16.63
C ASN A 601 8.61 -5.44 15.13
N LEU A 602 9.12 -4.52 14.29
CA LEU A 602 8.91 -4.53 12.85
C LEU A 602 9.16 -5.91 12.25
N THR A 603 8.12 -6.52 11.67
CA THR A 603 8.14 -7.85 11.05
C THR A 603 7.29 -7.87 9.79
N PHE A 604 7.72 -8.68 8.82
CA PHE A 604 7.06 -8.84 7.52
C PHE A 604 6.29 -10.15 7.43
N GLY A 605 5.19 -10.13 6.68
CA GLY A 605 4.43 -11.30 6.27
C GLY A 605 4.93 -11.85 4.94
N HIS A 606 4.75 -13.16 4.73
CA HIS A 606 5.14 -13.76 3.46
C HIS A 606 4.19 -13.34 2.32
N ASN A 607 2.92 -13.09 2.60
CA ASN A 607 1.95 -12.51 1.67
C ASN A 607 1.92 -10.98 1.83
N TRP A 608 2.29 -10.20 0.80
CA TRP A 608 2.29 -8.73 0.93
C TRP A 608 0.90 -8.11 0.82
N ALA A 609 -0.14 -8.91 0.61
CA ALA A 609 -1.53 -8.45 0.58
C ALA A 609 -2.26 -8.60 1.92
N GLU A 610 -1.68 -9.34 2.88
CA GLU A 610 -2.35 -9.80 4.10
C GLU A 610 -1.40 -9.78 5.29
N LEU A 611 -1.97 -9.73 6.49
CA LEU A 611 -1.15 -9.66 7.70
C LEU A 611 -0.36 -10.94 7.93
N PRO A 612 0.81 -10.85 8.58
CA PRO A 612 1.57 -12.03 8.97
C PRO A 612 0.74 -12.94 9.87
N GLU A 613 0.64 -14.24 9.59
CA GLU A 613 -0.15 -15.20 10.41
C GLU A 613 0.33 -15.34 11.88
N ASN A 614 1.48 -14.77 12.22
CA ASN A 614 2.07 -14.82 13.54
C ASN A 614 3.13 -13.72 13.69
N THR A 615 3.54 -13.47 14.93
CA THR A 615 4.65 -12.56 15.26
C THR A 615 6.03 -13.20 15.08
N ILE A 616 6.07 -14.54 14.90
CA ILE A 616 7.29 -15.34 14.79
C ILE A 616 7.56 -15.72 13.34
N THR A 617 8.29 -14.87 12.63
CA THR A 617 8.53 -15.02 11.20
C THR A 617 9.96 -15.47 10.90
N ASP A 618 10.13 -16.13 9.75
CA ASP A 618 11.45 -16.52 9.26
C ASP A 618 12.25 -15.31 8.76
N SER A 619 13.58 -15.34 8.90
CA SER A 619 14.46 -14.29 8.37
C SER A 619 14.41 -14.22 6.84
N SER A 620 14.09 -15.30 6.14
CA SER A 620 13.85 -15.30 4.69
C SER A 620 12.74 -14.33 4.28
N ILE A 621 11.62 -14.33 5.01
CA ILE A 621 10.48 -13.41 4.80
C ILE A 621 10.93 -11.97 5.03
N HIS A 622 11.68 -11.74 6.11
CA HIS A 622 12.18 -10.41 6.47
C HIS A 622 13.16 -9.87 5.42
N LEU A 623 14.03 -10.72 4.89
CA LEU A 623 14.97 -10.37 3.83
C LEU A 623 14.24 -9.96 2.54
N SER A 624 13.14 -10.62 2.16
CA SER A 624 12.32 -10.17 1.03
C SER A 624 11.73 -8.77 1.26
N GLY A 625 11.29 -8.46 2.49
CA GLY A 625 10.82 -7.12 2.86
C GLY A 625 11.90 -6.05 2.72
N ILE A 626 13.14 -6.37 3.14
CA ILE A 626 14.30 -5.49 2.92
C ILE A 626 14.55 -5.28 1.43
N MET A 627 14.58 -6.35 0.63
CA MET A 627 14.81 -6.24 -0.82
C MET A 627 13.75 -5.34 -1.47
N LEU A 628 12.46 -5.50 -1.11
CA LEU A 628 11.40 -4.64 -1.62
C LEU A 628 11.67 -3.16 -1.36
N TYR A 629 11.94 -2.78 -0.10
CA TYR A 629 12.13 -1.37 0.26
C TYR A 629 13.47 -0.80 -0.20
N GLU A 630 14.55 -1.58 -0.21
CA GLU A 630 15.81 -1.14 -0.82
C GLU A 630 15.63 -0.90 -2.33
N MET A 631 14.90 -1.76 -3.04
CA MET A 631 14.64 -1.56 -4.47
C MET A 631 13.74 -0.35 -4.73
N ILE A 632 12.69 -0.13 -3.94
CA ILE A 632 11.85 1.09 -4.07
C ILE A 632 12.67 2.35 -3.77
N SER A 633 13.49 2.34 -2.71
CA SER A 633 14.40 3.45 -2.39
C SER A 633 15.42 3.70 -3.51
N ASN A 634 15.87 2.66 -4.21
CA ASN A 634 16.71 2.80 -5.41
C ASN A 634 15.94 3.45 -6.58
N LEU A 635 14.70 3.03 -6.84
CA LEU A 635 13.85 3.65 -7.87
C LEU A 635 13.51 5.11 -7.57
N GLU A 636 13.36 5.45 -6.29
CA GLU A 636 13.20 6.84 -5.85
C GLU A 636 14.45 7.67 -6.17
N ARG A 637 15.62 7.21 -5.73
CA ARG A 637 16.89 7.93 -5.87
C ARG A 637 17.40 8.00 -7.31
N SER A 638 17.00 7.05 -8.16
CA SER A 638 17.24 7.09 -9.62
C SER A 638 16.25 7.96 -10.38
N GLY A 639 15.27 8.57 -9.71
CA GLY A 639 14.30 9.49 -10.31
C GLY A 639 13.13 8.81 -11.03
N LYS A 640 13.02 7.48 -10.97
CA LYS A 640 11.93 6.72 -11.62
C LYS A 640 10.58 6.99 -10.98
N LEU A 641 10.51 7.02 -9.65
CA LEU A 641 9.28 7.41 -8.94
C LEU A 641 8.91 8.87 -9.20
N ALA A 642 9.89 9.78 -9.21
CA ALA A 642 9.63 11.19 -9.50
C ALA A 642 9.03 11.38 -10.91
N LYS A 643 9.59 10.70 -11.92
CA LYS A 643 9.06 10.70 -13.28
C LYS A 643 7.61 10.17 -13.34
N LEU A 644 7.32 9.08 -12.62
CA LEU A 644 5.96 8.52 -12.53
C LEU A 644 4.98 9.53 -11.91
N PHE A 645 5.33 10.13 -10.77
CA PHE A 645 4.47 11.10 -10.09
C PHE A 645 4.28 12.39 -10.90
N ASP A 646 5.32 12.86 -11.60
CA ASP A 646 5.23 14.04 -12.46
C ASP A 646 4.29 13.81 -13.64
N LYS A 647 4.26 12.59 -14.20
CA LYS A 647 3.31 12.19 -15.23
C LYS A 647 1.88 12.19 -14.70
N TYR A 648 1.63 11.58 -13.53
CA TYR A 648 0.30 11.62 -12.90
C TYR A 648 -0.14 13.04 -12.57
N ALA A 649 0.76 13.87 -12.03
CA ALA A 649 0.51 15.28 -11.77
C ALA A 649 0.13 16.03 -13.05
N ALA A 650 0.89 15.85 -14.13
CA ALA A 650 0.59 16.46 -15.43
C ALA A 650 -0.77 15.99 -15.97
N ASN A 651 -1.09 14.70 -15.84
CA ASN A 651 -2.37 14.14 -16.28
C ASN A 651 -3.54 14.73 -15.50
N ARG A 652 -3.42 14.90 -14.18
CA ARG A 652 -4.44 15.52 -13.29
C ARG A 652 -4.68 17.01 -13.57
N MET A 653 -3.78 17.66 -14.29
CA MET A 653 -3.92 19.07 -14.69
C MET A 653 -4.71 19.26 -15.99
N LYS A 654 -4.97 18.20 -16.76
CA LYS A 654 -5.74 18.28 -18.01
C LYS A 654 -7.24 18.15 -17.75
N SER A 655 -8.03 18.56 -18.74
CA SER A 655 -9.47 18.32 -18.76
C SER A 655 -9.81 17.14 -19.68
N TYR A 656 -10.73 16.28 -19.24
CA TYR A 656 -11.14 15.08 -19.96
C TYR A 656 -12.66 14.94 -20.05
N LYS A 657 -13.13 14.30 -21.13
CA LYS A 657 -14.54 13.92 -21.32
C LYS A 657 -14.87 12.55 -20.76
N TYR A 658 -13.94 11.62 -20.86
CA TYR A 658 -14.14 10.23 -20.45
C TYR A 658 -13.39 9.96 -19.15
N PHE A 659 -14.05 9.31 -18.20
CA PHE A 659 -13.45 8.85 -16.95
C PHE A 659 -13.79 7.39 -16.72
N ARG A 660 -12.79 6.57 -16.40
CA ARG A 660 -12.92 5.12 -16.29
C ARG A 660 -12.35 4.64 -14.97
N LEU A 661 -13.19 3.98 -14.17
CA LEU A 661 -12.77 3.21 -13.01
C LEU A 661 -12.52 1.77 -13.45
N GLU A 662 -11.24 1.42 -13.66
CA GLU A 662 -10.82 0.09 -14.07
C GLU A 662 -10.47 -0.77 -12.86
N GLU A 663 -11.19 -1.86 -12.66
CA GLU A 663 -11.01 -2.73 -11.51
C GLU A 663 -9.87 -3.73 -11.75
N LEU A 664 -8.95 -3.80 -10.79
CA LEU A 664 -7.78 -4.71 -10.83
C LEU A 664 -7.94 -5.93 -9.91
N GLY A 665 -8.85 -5.87 -8.94
CA GLY A 665 -9.26 -7.05 -8.16
C GLY A 665 -10.07 -6.74 -6.89
N ARG A 666 -10.67 -7.79 -6.30
CA ARG A 666 -11.70 -7.74 -5.23
C ARG A 666 -11.61 -8.91 -4.25
N ARG A 667 -12.16 -8.78 -3.03
CA ARG A 667 -12.00 -9.80 -1.96
C ARG A 667 -12.55 -11.19 -2.30
N ASP A 668 -13.78 -11.29 -2.77
CA ASP A 668 -14.44 -12.58 -3.03
C ASP A 668 -14.14 -13.14 -4.43
N ASN A 669 -13.35 -12.44 -5.26
CA ASN A 669 -13.09 -12.75 -6.68
C ASN A 669 -14.33 -12.90 -7.59
N TYR A 670 -15.55 -12.67 -7.09
CA TYR A 670 -16.77 -12.96 -7.84
C TYR A 670 -17.67 -11.74 -8.02
N ASN A 671 -17.93 -10.94 -6.97
CA ASN A 671 -18.92 -9.86 -7.05
C ASN A 671 -18.30 -8.48 -6.87
N LEU A 672 -18.77 -7.52 -7.67
CA LEU A 672 -18.50 -6.09 -7.49
C LEU A 672 -19.81 -5.40 -7.12
N GLU A 673 -19.81 -4.66 -6.02
CA GLU A 673 -20.97 -3.95 -5.52
C GLU A 673 -20.60 -2.52 -5.10
N LEU A 674 -21.25 -1.57 -5.74
CA LEU A 674 -21.04 -0.14 -5.50
C LEU A 674 -22.40 0.56 -5.34
N SER A 675 -22.48 1.44 -4.35
CA SER A 675 -23.62 2.38 -4.20
C SER A 675 -23.32 3.75 -4.81
N LYS A 676 -22.05 4.15 -4.89
CA LYS A 676 -21.67 5.42 -5.52
C LYS A 676 -20.36 5.30 -6.28
N PHE A 677 -20.29 6.02 -7.40
CA PHE A 677 -19.06 6.41 -8.07
C PHE A 677 -19.24 7.84 -8.57
N GLN A 678 -18.77 8.84 -7.83
CA GLN A 678 -19.01 10.25 -8.13
C GLN A 678 -17.71 10.96 -8.53
N LEU A 679 -17.83 11.94 -9.42
CA LEU A 679 -16.74 12.81 -9.87
C LEU A 679 -16.91 14.19 -9.21
N LEU A 680 -15.81 14.82 -8.78
CA LEU A 680 -15.81 16.15 -8.17
C LEU A 680 -14.83 17.08 -8.88
N SER A 681 -15.23 18.34 -9.09
CA SER A 681 -14.43 19.35 -9.81
C SER A 681 -14.70 20.79 -9.33
N ASP A 682 -13.80 21.72 -9.69
CA ASP A 682 -13.99 23.16 -9.54
C ASP A 682 -14.89 23.69 -10.68
N THR A 683 -16.14 24.02 -10.41
CA THR A 683 -17.12 24.53 -11.40
C THR A 683 -16.89 25.99 -11.82
N SER A 684 -15.64 26.47 -11.90
CA SER A 684 -15.35 27.80 -12.48
C SER A 684 -15.37 27.84 -14.01
N VAL A 685 -15.59 26.70 -14.68
CA VAL A 685 -15.78 26.64 -16.13
C VAL A 685 -17.15 26.04 -16.44
N GLY A 686 -18.16 26.90 -16.62
CA GLY A 686 -19.29 26.56 -17.48
C GLY A 686 -20.68 26.33 -16.87
N LEU A 687 -21.04 26.97 -15.75
CA LEU A 687 -22.45 27.08 -15.32
C LEU A 687 -22.92 28.54 -15.32
N GLU A 688 -22.89 29.18 -16.49
CA GLU A 688 -23.83 30.28 -16.71
C GLU A 688 -25.21 29.66 -16.95
N ASN A 689 -26.15 29.90 -16.01
CA ASN A 689 -27.60 29.80 -16.19
C ASN A 689 -28.29 28.41 -16.14
N VAL A 690 -28.06 27.58 -15.11
CA VAL A 690 -29.08 26.57 -14.75
C VAL A 690 -30.10 27.20 -13.80
N LEU A 691 -31.15 27.75 -14.39
CA LEU A 691 -32.35 28.20 -13.67
C LEU A 691 -33.53 27.36 -14.18
N SER A 692 -34.07 26.50 -13.32
CA SER A 692 -35.36 25.87 -13.59
C SER A 692 -36.42 26.97 -13.69
N ASP A 693 -37.05 27.08 -14.86
CA ASP A 693 -38.01 28.12 -15.22
C ASP A 693 -39.20 28.15 -14.21
N LEU A 694 -39.17 29.10 -13.28
CA LEU A 694 -39.97 29.10 -12.05
C LEU A 694 -41.36 29.70 -12.26
N LYS A 695 -42.12 29.26 -13.26
CA LYS A 695 -43.38 29.90 -13.68
C LYS A 695 -44.38 29.99 -12.51
N PRO A 696 -44.95 31.19 -12.21
CA PRO A 696 -44.97 32.39 -13.04
C PRO A 696 -43.83 33.41 -12.80
N TYR A 697 -42.78 33.06 -12.10
CA TYR A 697 -41.61 33.90 -11.83
C TYR A 697 -40.48 33.64 -12.84
N SER A 698 -39.71 34.68 -13.14
CA SER A 698 -38.38 34.58 -13.73
C SER A 698 -37.37 34.81 -12.63
N VAL A 699 -36.40 33.93 -12.46
CA VAL A 699 -35.27 34.17 -11.55
C VAL A 699 -34.02 34.22 -12.41
N THR A 700 -33.18 35.25 -12.26
CA THR A 700 -31.89 35.39 -12.94
C THR A 700 -30.82 35.84 -11.96
N ILE A 701 -29.55 35.56 -12.28
CA ILE A 701 -28.39 36.02 -11.51
C ILE A 701 -27.44 36.74 -12.47
N GLU A 702 -27.17 38.01 -12.20
CA GLU A 702 -26.22 38.83 -12.96
C GLU A 702 -25.33 39.59 -11.96
N ASP A 703 -24.00 39.53 -12.11
CA ASP A 703 -23.02 40.22 -11.24
C ASP A 703 -23.26 40.03 -9.72
N LYS A 704 -23.51 38.79 -9.28
CA LYS A 704 -23.85 38.43 -7.88
C LYS A 704 -25.13 39.11 -7.37
N ARG A 705 -26.02 39.53 -8.27
CA ARG A 705 -27.35 40.02 -7.93
C ARG A 705 -28.40 39.01 -8.36
N LEU A 706 -29.20 38.59 -7.39
CA LEU A 706 -30.45 37.90 -7.63
C LEU A 706 -31.47 38.88 -8.20
N LYS A 707 -32.15 38.49 -9.27
CA LYS A 707 -33.30 39.20 -9.82
C LYS A 707 -34.47 38.24 -9.98
N VAL A 708 -35.60 38.57 -9.37
CA VAL A 708 -36.86 37.82 -9.46
C VAL A 708 -37.93 38.71 -10.09
N VAL A 709 -38.54 38.28 -11.19
CA VAL A 709 -39.57 39.02 -11.93
C VAL A 709 -40.86 38.23 -11.93
N VAL A 710 -41.96 38.82 -11.45
CA VAL A 710 -43.30 38.23 -11.61
C VAL A 710 -43.75 38.36 -13.07
N LYS A 711 -43.83 37.25 -13.82
CA LYS A 711 -44.30 37.23 -15.22
C LYS A 711 -45.83 37.21 -15.31
N ASN A 712 -46.52 36.39 -14.51
CA ASN A 712 -48.00 36.26 -14.51
C ASN A 712 -48.52 35.72 -13.15
N GLY A 713 -48.71 36.56 -12.12
CA GLY A 713 -49.19 36.09 -10.82
C GLY A 713 -49.24 37.19 -9.76
N SER A 714 -49.64 36.83 -8.53
CA SER A 714 -49.56 37.70 -7.36
C SER A 714 -48.15 37.68 -6.75
N GLY A 715 -47.86 38.72 -5.96
CA GLY A 715 -46.62 38.80 -5.21
C GLY A 715 -46.45 37.68 -4.19
N GLY A 716 -45.24 37.54 -3.64
CA GLY A 716 -44.95 36.53 -2.63
C GLY A 716 -43.87 36.96 -1.66
N SER A 717 -43.68 36.21 -0.59
CA SER A 717 -42.50 36.34 0.27
C SER A 717 -41.37 35.45 -0.25
N ILE A 718 -40.12 35.92 -0.15
CA ILE A 718 -38.94 35.18 -0.61
C ILE A 718 -38.13 34.71 0.60
N CYS A 719 -37.74 33.44 0.58
CA CYS A 719 -36.70 32.91 1.46
C CYS A 719 -35.61 32.26 0.60
N ILE A 720 -34.35 32.42 1.00
CA ILE A 720 -33.20 31.75 0.39
C ILE A 720 -32.57 30.85 1.44
N TYR A 721 -32.32 29.60 1.06
CA TYR A 721 -31.70 28.59 1.89
C TYR A 721 -30.34 28.20 1.30
N ASP A 722 -29.37 27.86 2.15
CA ASP A 722 -28.14 27.21 1.69
C ASP A 722 -28.37 25.72 1.36
N SER A 723 -27.33 25.06 0.84
CA SER A 723 -27.35 23.64 0.46
C SER A 723 -27.67 22.66 1.61
N VAL A 724 -27.62 23.13 2.87
CA VAL A 724 -27.96 22.34 4.06
C VAL A 724 -29.30 22.75 4.68
N GLY A 725 -30.09 23.57 3.97
CA GLY A 725 -31.46 23.93 4.35
C GLY A 725 -31.57 25.03 5.41
N ARG A 726 -30.50 25.78 5.70
CA ARG A 726 -30.55 26.95 6.60
C ARG A 726 -31.01 28.17 5.82
N SER A 727 -32.01 28.89 6.35
CA SER A 727 -32.44 30.17 5.79
C SER A 727 -31.33 31.20 5.92
N VAL A 728 -30.61 31.48 4.84
CA VAL A 728 -29.57 32.51 4.78
C VAL A 728 -30.15 33.90 4.62
N TRP A 729 -31.36 34.00 4.07
CA TRP A 729 -31.99 35.29 3.83
C TRP A 729 -33.51 35.19 3.65
N LYS A 730 -34.27 36.21 4.07
CA LYS A 730 -35.74 36.29 3.94
C LYS A 730 -36.20 37.74 3.75
N ASP A 731 -37.19 37.95 2.87
CA ASP A 731 -37.92 39.22 2.77
C ASP A 731 -39.43 39.09 2.90
N GLN A 732 -40.04 40.26 3.11
CA GLN A 732 -41.48 40.45 3.02
C GLN A 732 -41.98 40.52 1.57
N TYR A 733 -43.29 40.56 1.43
CA TYR A 733 -44.05 40.40 0.19
C TYR A 733 -43.62 41.38 -0.92
N PHE A 734 -43.21 40.88 -2.09
CA PHE A 734 -42.88 41.69 -3.28
C PHE A 734 -43.97 41.53 -4.37
N SER A 735 -44.29 42.60 -5.12
CA SER A 735 -45.15 42.51 -6.31
C SER A 735 -44.48 43.25 -7.48
N GLY A 736 -43.94 42.51 -8.46
CA GLY A 736 -43.20 43.07 -9.61
C GLY A 736 -41.77 42.53 -9.77
N VAL A 737 -40.77 43.42 -9.81
CA VAL A 737 -39.36 43.04 -9.87
C VAL A 737 -38.74 43.16 -8.48
N TYR A 738 -38.09 42.09 -8.04
CA TYR A 738 -37.31 42.02 -6.81
C TYR A 738 -35.84 41.83 -7.16
N GLU A 739 -34.95 42.66 -6.63
CA GLU A 739 -33.50 42.58 -6.88
C GLU A 739 -32.72 42.62 -5.57
N LYS A 740 -31.67 41.80 -5.47
CA LYS A 740 -30.83 41.73 -4.28
C LYS A 740 -29.40 41.36 -4.61
N GLN A 741 -28.46 42.20 -4.17
CA GLN A 741 -27.06 41.80 -4.12
C GLN A 741 -26.84 40.82 -2.98
N LEU A 742 -26.31 39.64 -3.30
CA LEU A 742 -25.98 38.61 -2.33
C LEU A 742 -24.48 38.48 -2.23
N SER A 743 -23.97 38.50 -1.01
CA SER A 743 -22.59 38.16 -0.67
C SER A 743 -22.50 36.68 -0.28
N LEU A 744 -23.09 35.82 -1.11
CA LEU A 744 -23.18 34.37 -0.93
C LEU A 744 -22.42 33.68 -2.08
N SER A 745 -21.94 32.47 -1.84
CA SER A 745 -21.28 31.62 -2.85
C SER A 745 -21.75 30.17 -2.69
N GLY A 746 -22.00 29.47 -3.78
CA GLY A 746 -22.39 28.05 -3.78
C GLY A 746 -23.89 27.81 -4.00
N LEU A 747 -24.33 26.56 -3.81
CA LEU A 747 -25.69 26.14 -4.09
C LEU A 747 -26.68 26.62 -3.02
N HIS A 748 -27.75 27.25 -3.47
CA HIS A 748 -28.83 27.79 -2.66
C HIS A 748 -30.18 27.31 -3.21
N VAL A 749 -31.22 27.38 -2.38
CA VAL A 749 -32.61 27.13 -2.78
C VAL A 749 -33.42 28.40 -2.52
N ILE A 750 -34.07 28.94 -3.54
CA ILE A 750 -35.03 30.03 -3.38
C ILE A 750 -36.43 29.46 -3.22
N HIS A 751 -37.17 29.95 -2.22
CA HIS A 751 -38.58 29.70 -2.02
C HIS A 751 -39.36 31.00 -2.21
N ILE A 752 -40.44 30.93 -2.98
CA ILE A 752 -41.42 32.01 -3.15
C ILE A 752 -42.76 31.50 -2.64
N GLN A 753 -43.27 32.12 -1.57
CA GLN A 753 -44.56 31.78 -0.95
C GLN A 753 -45.57 32.89 -1.22
N THR A 754 -46.67 32.56 -1.89
CA THR A 754 -47.86 33.41 -2.03
C THR A 754 -48.94 32.99 -1.03
N ASP A 755 -50.09 33.68 -1.02
CA ASP A 755 -51.21 33.34 -0.14
C ASP A 755 -51.79 31.94 -0.43
N ASN A 756 -51.68 31.45 -1.67
CA ASN A 756 -52.30 30.21 -2.12
C ASN A 756 -51.31 29.14 -2.61
N ASP A 757 -50.09 29.54 -3.01
CA ASP A 757 -49.13 28.67 -3.69
C ASP A 757 -47.70 28.83 -3.14
N PHE A 758 -46.90 27.78 -3.29
CA PHE A 758 -45.48 27.73 -2.93
C PHE A 758 -44.65 27.28 -4.13
N TYR A 759 -43.55 27.98 -4.39
CA TYR A 759 -42.66 27.71 -5.50
C TYR A 759 -41.21 27.62 -5.03
N SER A 760 -40.42 26.71 -5.59
CA SER A 760 -39.00 26.55 -5.26
C SER A 760 -38.11 26.35 -6.48
N ALA A 761 -36.87 26.82 -6.42
CA ALA A 761 -35.82 26.51 -7.39
C ALA A 761 -34.43 26.49 -6.74
N LYS A 762 -33.51 25.77 -7.37
CA LYS A 762 -32.08 25.82 -7.02
C LYS A 762 -31.43 27.01 -7.72
N LEU A 763 -30.55 27.69 -7.01
CA LEU A 763 -29.74 28.82 -7.47
C LEU A 763 -28.27 28.53 -7.17
N LEU A 764 -27.37 28.82 -8.10
CA LEU A 764 -25.94 28.77 -7.85
C LEU A 764 -25.41 30.22 -7.88
N PHE A 765 -24.85 30.68 -6.75
CA PHE A 765 -24.29 32.04 -6.58
C PHE A 765 -22.77 32.06 -6.71
#